data_AF-A0A1V5ZVQ4-F1
#
_entry.id   AF-A0A1V5ZVQ4-F1
#
_cell.length_a   1.000
_cell.length_b   1.000
_cell.length_c   1.000
_cell.angle_alpha   90.00
_cell.angle_beta   90.00
_cell.angle_gamma   90.00
#
_symmetry.space_group_name_H-M   'P 1'
#
loop_
_entity.id
_entity.type
_entity.pdbx_description
1 polymer ?
#
loop_
_entity_poly.entity_id
_entity_poly.type
_entity_poly.pdbx_seq_one_letter_code
_entity_poly.pdbx_strand_id
1 'polypeptide(L)'
;MGNKELEKIPPQNIEAEQALLGCLLIDEEAIYKVADILAPDDFYKEIHEVIYQTILDLFGKQEPIDTLSVANRLEENKKLDFVGGRSYLIHLSNAVPNSSNVKNYAQIVQKKATLRKLIQASTKTIEDAYEEDQDAVNILDKAEQRIFAISKKFLQQKFIPIKETLAEAFERIDALQKGKEKIRGVPTGFINLDEKLAGLQPSDFILLASRPSVGKSSLALDFARYAAVEKKIPVGIFSLEMSRDQVVDRLICAEAGINLWQLRTGHISSKDNRTFKNLNKSLSKLSEAPIFIDDSPTANIIEIRTKARRLQAEHNVGLLIIDYLQLMESPNVRDNRVQEVSEISRAMKSIARELKIPVLALSQLSRATEVRVPAIPKLADLRESGCLTGDTLITNINTGRQLTMKDLAKRKKQTPIPIISLDKNYKLRSDTITKVFPSGKKIIFELATKSGRKIKASANHPFFKLEGWTRLDHLKNGDFIALPRNITIKKPKNPLNKKELILLAHLLGDGCIVSNQPYHYTSADKKNLQIVKKTAKDLFGINGRMVKQKNWYHLYLPSPYRLTRGKYHPITNWFTRLNIRPCHSWEKVIPEAIFQSSENYIALFLKHLWSTDGNISWKKMPNRKPLGNIYYASSSKILAEQVQHLLLRLDIQSTIKLPPLKKAGYHQMYHVHIQSSTEQLKFLSRVGIYGEKNKIITLLTRTLKKVSPNPNNDIIPKEAWQIIIKPAKEKLGLSWREVSKILNTAYCGTKLYKSGLSRERMLRLYNNGLKNIAITNLANSDILWDQVISIKKIGSEETYDATVKSRHNFIANDIIVHNSLEQDADVVLFIYRKIMDRGIKVCPEEEKNVAEIYIAKHRHGPAGVMVPLYFDEEKASFRNLTRQEEPF
;
A
#
# COMPACT_ATOMS: atom_id res chain seq x y z
N MET A 1 -14.01 55.92 -29.98
CA MET A 1 -15.08 55.00 -30.43
C MET A 1 -15.72 54.41 -29.17
N GLY A 2 -17.04 54.57 -29.02
CA GLY A 2 -17.74 54.40 -27.75
C GLY A 2 -17.69 52.98 -27.18
N ASN A 3 -17.33 52.89 -25.89
CA ASN A 3 -17.59 51.71 -25.07
C ASN A 3 -19.11 51.59 -24.86
N LYS A 4 -19.76 50.73 -25.63
CA LYS A 4 -20.98 50.07 -25.16
C LYS A 4 -20.54 49.11 -24.05
N GLU A 5 -20.68 49.51 -22.80
CA GLU A 5 -20.77 48.55 -21.69
C GLU A 5 -22.03 47.70 -21.92
N LEU A 6 -21.87 46.62 -22.67
CA LEU A 6 -22.79 45.49 -22.63
C LEU A 6 -22.69 44.93 -21.21
N GLU A 7 -23.78 45.05 -20.43
CA GLU A 7 -23.94 44.31 -19.18
C GLU A 7 -23.53 42.84 -19.42
N LYS A 8 -22.39 42.43 -18.86
CA LYS A 8 -21.86 41.07 -19.05
C LYS A 8 -22.66 40.10 -18.19
N ILE A 9 -23.81 39.67 -18.69
CA ILE A 9 -24.60 38.60 -18.08
C ILE A 9 -23.79 37.29 -18.19
N PRO A 10 -23.66 36.50 -17.11
CA PRO A 10 -23.01 35.19 -17.17
C PRO A 10 -23.63 34.29 -18.26
N PRO A 11 -22.83 33.47 -18.97
CA PRO A 11 -23.34 32.59 -20.01
C PRO A 11 -24.46 31.67 -19.50
N GLN A 12 -25.65 31.84 -20.05
CA GLN A 12 -26.85 31.09 -19.68
C GLN A 12 -27.71 30.79 -20.91
N ASN A 13 -28.64 29.85 -20.77
CA ASN A 13 -29.75 29.64 -21.69
C ASN A 13 -30.94 29.09 -20.88
N ILE A 14 -31.82 29.99 -20.43
CA ILE A 14 -32.95 29.64 -19.57
C ILE A 14 -33.97 28.78 -20.30
N GLU A 15 -34.20 29.04 -21.59
CA GLU A 15 -35.12 28.27 -22.42
C GLU A 15 -34.68 26.80 -22.53
N ALA A 16 -33.37 26.56 -22.70
CA ALA A 16 -32.80 25.22 -22.73
C ALA A 16 -32.92 24.51 -21.37
N GLU A 17 -32.75 25.23 -20.25
CA GLU A 17 -32.97 24.67 -18.92
C GLU A 17 -34.44 24.29 -18.69
N GLN A 18 -35.37 25.16 -19.10
CA GLN A 18 -36.81 24.90 -18.99
C GLN A 18 -37.25 23.72 -19.86
N ALA A 19 -36.81 23.70 -21.13
CA ALA A 19 -37.08 22.59 -22.03
C ALA A 19 -36.47 21.28 -21.51
N LEU A 20 -35.27 21.31 -20.94
CA LEU A 20 -34.63 20.12 -20.36
C LEU A 20 -35.44 19.57 -19.17
N LEU A 21 -35.79 20.41 -18.20
CA LEU A 21 -36.57 20.00 -17.04
C LEU A 21 -37.95 19.50 -17.45
N GLY A 22 -38.60 20.17 -18.39
CA GLY A 22 -39.86 19.69 -18.94
C GLY A 22 -39.73 18.32 -19.60
N CYS A 23 -38.66 18.05 -20.36
CA CYS A 23 -38.43 16.73 -20.96
C CYS A 23 -38.39 15.65 -19.87
N LEU A 24 -37.70 15.92 -18.76
CA LEU A 24 -37.56 15.00 -17.64
C LEU A 24 -38.85 14.78 -16.85
N LEU A 25 -39.79 15.74 -16.88
CA LEU A 25 -41.09 15.63 -16.24
C LEU A 25 -42.13 14.90 -17.11
N ILE A 26 -41.87 14.77 -18.42
CA ILE A 26 -42.75 14.08 -19.38
C ILE A 26 -42.28 12.66 -19.64
N ASP A 27 -40.98 12.47 -19.83
CA ASP A 27 -40.36 11.18 -20.20
C ASP A 27 -39.41 10.72 -19.08
N GLU A 28 -39.85 9.71 -18.32
CA GLU A 28 -39.06 9.10 -17.25
C GLU A 28 -37.73 8.54 -17.76
N GLU A 29 -37.66 8.04 -19.01
CA GLU A 29 -36.43 7.46 -19.56
C GLU A 29 -35.39 8.52 -19.96
N ALA A 30 -35.81 9.78 -20.10
CA ALA A 30 -34.94 10.87 -20.49
C ALA A 30 -33.81 11.12 -19.48
N ILE A 31 -34.04 10.81 -18.19
CA ILE A 31 -33.04 10.98 -17.14
C ILE A 31 -31.81 10.10 -17.36
N TYR A 32 -31.96 8.88 -17.89
CA TYR A 32 -30.83 7.98 -18.16
C TYR A 32 -29.87 8.54 -19.20
N LYS A 33 -30.35 9.41 -20.09
CA LYS A 33 -29.54 10.05 -21.15
C LYS A 33 -28.79 11.28 -20.63
N VAL A 34 -29.22 11.86 -19.51
CA VAL A 34 -28.78 13.19 -19.02
C VAL A 34 -28.03 13.12 -17.69
N ALA A 35 -28.34 12.15 -16.82
CA ALA A 35 -27.79 12.06 -15.46
C ALA A 35 -26.25 12.06 -15.42
N ASP A 36 -25.60 11.47 -16.43
CA ASP A 36 -24.13 11.45 -16.56
C ASP A 36 -23.53 12.74 -17.15
N ILE A 37 -24.35 13.59 -17.76
CA ILE A 37 -23.93 14.81 -18.48
C ILE A 37 -23.99 16.03 -17.54
N LEU A 38 -25.03 16.11 -16.71
CA LEU A 38 -25.34 17.30 -15.91
C LEU A 38 -25.41 17.02 -14.42
N ALA A 39 -24.85 17.94 -13.65
CA ALA A 39 -25.03 18.04 -12.21
C ALA A 39 -25.95 19.23 -11.87
N PRO A 40 -26.57 19.27 -10.67
CA PRO A 40 -27.47 20.35 -10.25
C PRO A 40 -26.84 21.75 -10.36
N ASP A 41 -25.55 21.86 -10.03
CA ASP A 41 -24.76 23.11 -10.09
C ASP A 41 -24.48 23.60 -11.53
N ASP A 42 -24.87 22.83 -12.55
CA ASP A 42 -24.76 23.22 -13.95
C ASP A 42 -25.95 24.09 -14.42
N PHE A 43 -27.04 24.20 -13.64
CA PHE A 43 -28.15 25.11 -13.92
C PHE A 43 -27.82 26.54 -13.49
N TYR A 44 -28.32 27.56 -14.21
CA TYR A 44 -28.11 28.96 -13.84
C TYR A 44 -29.15 29.44 -12.82
N LYS A 45 -30.42 29.04 -12.98
CA LYS A 45 -31.46 29.39 -12.02
C LYS A 45 -31.45 28.42 -10.84
N GLU A 46 -31.38 28.95 -9.63
CA GLU A 46 -31.47 28.17 -8.39
C GLU A 46 -32.76 27.32 -8.32
N ILE A 47 -33.88 27.86 -8.85
CA ILE A 47 -35.14 27.12 -8.97
C ILE A 47 -34.95 25.83 -9.78
N HIS A 48 -34.24 25.91 -10.91
CA HIS A 48 -34.00 24.75 -11.78
C HIS A 48 -33.03 23.75 -11.16
N GLU A 49 -32.00 24.23 -10.45
CA GLU A 49 -31.10 23.39 -9.67
C GLU A 49 -31.86 22.54 -8.65
N VAL A 50 -32.75 23.18 -7.88
CA VAL A 50 -33.57 22.49 -6.85
C VAL A 50 -34.51 21.45 -7.49
N ILE A 51 -35.13 21.78 -8.63
CA ILE A 51 -35.99 20.84 -9.35
C ILE A 51 -35.17 19.64 -9.86
N TYR A 52 -34.01 19.88 -10.50
CA TYR A 52 -33.16 18.79 -11.00
C TYR A 52 -32.59 17.91 -9.88
N GLN A 53 -32.17 18.51 -8.76
CA GLN A 53 -31.75 17.75 -7.57
C GLN A 53 -32.87 16.83 -7.08
N THR A 54 -34.11 17.32 -7.06
CA THR A 54 -35.27 16.53 -6.65
C THR A 54 -35.52 15.36 -7.61
N ILE A 55 -35.39 15.62 -8.92
CA ILE A 55 -35.49 14.58 -9.95
C ILE A 55 -34.40 13.50 -9.75
N LEU A 56 -33.15 13.89 -9.45
CA LEU A 56 -32.08 12.95 -9.15
C LEU A 56 -32.33 12.14 -7.87
N ASP A 57 -32.93 12.75 -6.85
CA ASP A 57 -33.27 12.07 -5.59
C ASP A 57 -34.35 11.00 -5.82
N LEU A 58 -35.36 11.30 -6.64
CA LEU A 58 -36.39 10.32 -7.06
C LEU A 58 -35.77 9.19 -7.88
N PHE A 59 -34.94 9.55 -8.86
CA PHE A 59 -34.20 8.60 -9.70
C PHE A 59 -33.34 7.64 -8.86
N GLY A 60 -32.61 8.17 -7.87
CA GLY A 60 -31.76 7.37 -6.99
C GLY A 60 -32.54 6.39 -6.10
N LYS A 61 -33.83 6.65 -5.86
CA LYS A 61 -34.74 5.76 -5.12
C LYS A 61 -35.57 4.85 -6.03
N GLN A 62 -35.40 4.95 -7.34
CA GLN A 62 -36.21 4.24 -8.35
C GLN A 62 -37.71 4.56 -8.21
N GLU A 63 -38.03 5.81 -7.86
CA GLU A 63 -39.40 6.34 -7.85
C GLU A 63 -39.70 7.02 -9.19
N PRO A 64 -40.97 7.00 -9.68
CA PRO A 64 -41.34 7.58 -10.95
C PRO A 64 -41.08 9.09 -10.98
N ILE A 65 -40.61 9.57 -12.13
CA ILE A 65 -40.26 10.98 -12.35
C ILE A 65 -41.35 11.61 -13.21
N ASP A 66 -42.31 12.25 -12.56
CA ASP A 66 -43.40 12.98 -13.20
C ASP A 66 -43.71 14.26 -12.41
N THR A 67 -44.55 15.13 -12.98
CA THR A 67 -44.93 16.41 -12.36
C THR A 67 -45.52 16.28 -10.95
N LEU A 68 -46.31 15.24 -10.69
CA LEU A 68 -46.94 15.00 -9.39
C LEU A 68 -45.93 14.48 -8.37
N SER A 69 -45.11 13.50 -8.77
CA SER A 69 -44.08 12.89 -7.93
C SER A 69 -43.02 13.91 -7.52
N VAL A 70 -42.59 14.77 -8.44
CA VAL A 70 -41.66 15.88 -8.14
C VAL A 70 -42.31 16.93 -7.24
N ALA A 71 -43.58 17.30 -7.48
CA ALA A 71 -44.29 18.26 -6.64
C ALA A 71 -44.43 17.77 -5.19
N ASN A 72 -44.83 16.51 -4.98
CA ASN A 72 -44.98 15.91 -3.66
C ASN A 72 -43.64 15.88 -2.92
N ARG A 73 -42.55 15.49 -3.59
CA ARG A 73 -41.22 15.48 -2.99
C ARG A 73 -40.72 16.87 -2.62
N LEU A 74 -41.01 17.88 -3.44
CA LEU A 74 -40.71 19.27 -3.12
C LEU A 74 -41.53 19.78 -1.92
N GLU A 75 -42.77 19.33 -1.78
CA GLU A 75 -43.67 19.66 -0.66
C GLU A 75 -43.18 19.04 0.65
N GLU A 76 -42.82 17.75 0.65
CA GLU A 76 -42.19 17.06 1.79
C GLU A 76 -40.93 17.79 2.28
N ASN A 77 -40.13 18.29 1.35
CA ASN A 77 -38.90 19.02 1.63
C ASN A 77 -39.10 20.51 1.90
N LYS A 78 -40.35 21.01 1.92
CA LYS A 78 -40.71 22.43 2.13
C LYS A 78 -40.05 23.39 1.12
N LYS A 79 -39.85 22.94 -0.12
CA LYS A 79 -39.25 23.71 -1.22
C LYS A 79 -40.24 24.00 -2.37
N LEU A 80 -41.48 23.53 -2.28
CA LEU A 80 -42.48 23.70 -3.35
C LEU A 80 -42.80 25.18 -3.62
N ASP A 81 -42.99 25.99 -2.57
CA ASP A 81 -43.26 27.42 -2.73
C ASP A 81 -42.07 28.18 -3.33
N PHE A 82 -40.84 27.77 -2.97
CA PHE A 82 -39.61 28.37 -3.49
C PHE A 82 -39.47 28.18 -5.01
N VAL A 83 -39.89 27.03 -5.54
CA VAL A 83 -39.80 26.75 -6.99
C VAL A 83 -40.94 27.37 -7.80
N GLY A 84 -41.84 28.14 -7.17
CA GLY A 84 -43.00 28.76 -7.84
C GLY A 84 -44.26 27.89 -7.81
N GLY A 85 -44.33 26.89 -6.93
CA GLY A 85 -45.50 26.03 -6.75
C GLY A 85 -45.72 25.03 -7.89
N ARG A 86 -46.86 24.31 -7.81
CA ARG A 86 -47.23 23.30 -8.82
C ARG A 86 -47.44 23.90 -10.21
N SER A 87 -47.90 25.16 -10.28
CA SER A 87 -48.10 25.88 -11.53
C SER A 87 -46.81 26.03 -12.33
N TYR A 88 -45.65 26.21 -11.68
CA TYR A 88 -44.38 26.31 -12.37
C TYR A 88 -43.92 24.98 -12.99
N LEU A 89 -44.13 23.87 -12.29
CA LEU A 89 -43.82 22.53 -12.84
C LEU A 89 -44.69 22.20 -14.07
N ILE A 90 -45.97 22.59 -14.05
CA ILE A 90 -46.88 22.44 -15.19
C ILE A 90 -46.43 23.34 -16.36
N HIS A 91 -45.95 24.55 -16.07
CA HIS A 91 -45.38 25.41 -17.10
C HIS A 91 -44.14 24.78 -17.74
N LEU A 92 -43.25 24.16 -16.94
CA LEU A 92 -42.07 23.46 -17.45
C LEU A 92 -42.44 22.29 -18.36
N SER A 93 -43.43 21.47 -17.99
CA SER A 93 -43.89 20.38 -18.87
C SER A 93 -44.46 20.91 -20.20
N ASN A 94 -45.13 22.07 -20.19
CA ASN A 94 -45.70 22.65 -21.41
C ASN A 94 -44.69 23.42 -22.27
N ALA A 95 -43.51 23.76 -21.73
CA ALA A 95 -42.47 24.51 -22.44
C ALA A 95 -41.64 23.65 -23.41
N VAL A 96 -41.88 22.34 -23.48
CA VAL A 96 -41.09 21.39 -24.28
C VAL A 96 -41.68 21.21 -25.68
N PRO A 97 -40.91 21.49 -26.75
CA PRO A 97 -41.36 21.21 -28.11
C PRO A 97 -41.30 19.72 -28.47
N ASN A 98 -40.26 19.00 -28.02
CA ASN A 98 -40.06 17.55 -28.25
C ASN A 98 -39.07 16.95 -27.23
N SER A 99 -39.48 15.88 -26.52
CA SER A 99 -38.65 15.17 -25.53
C SER A 99 -37.45 14.43 -26.14
N SER A 100 -37.48 14.09 -27.44
CA SER A 100 -36.36 13.39 -28.10
C SER A 100 -35.07 14.21 -28.15
N ASN A 101 -35.16 15.53 -28.03
CA ASN A 101 -34.02 16.45 -28.07
C ASN A 101 -33.38 16.72 -26.69
N VAL A 102 -33.77 15.98 -25.65
CA VAL A 102 -33.27 16.15 -24.28
C VAL A 102 -31.73 16.24 -24.19
N LYS A 103 -31.01 15.42 -24.97
CA LYS A 103 -29.55 15.41 -24.99
C LYS A 103 -28.95 16.71 -25.54
N ASN A 104 -29.60 17.31 -26.54
CA ASN A 104 -29.15 18.58 -27.12
C ASN A 104 -29.34 19.72 -26.12
N TYR A 105 -30.49 19.77 -25.44
CA TYR A 105 -30.73 20.74 -24.36
C TYR A 105 -29.72 20.56 -23.22
N ALA A 106 -29.45 19.31 -22.81
CA ALA A 106 -28.45 19.03 -21.80
C ALA A 106 -27.05 19.50 -22.18
N GLN A 107 -26.64 19.30 -23.45
CA GLN A 107 -25.35 19.79 -23.96
C GLN A 107 -25.27 21.33 -23.99
N ILE A 108 -26.38 22.01 -24.31
CA ILE A 108 -26.44 23.48 -24.27
C ILE A 108 -26.24 23.97 -22.84
N VAL A 109 -26.96 23.41 -21.87
CA VAL A 109 -26.82 23.75 -20.44
C VAL A 109 -25.40 23.47 -19.96
N GLN A 110 -24.84 22.29 -20.26
CA GLN A 110 -23.47 21.91 -19.89
C GLN A 110 -22.44 22.86 -20.48
N LYS A 111 -22.59 23.26 -21.76
CA LYS A 111 -21.68 24.20 -22.42
C LYS A 111 -21.71 25.57 -21.73
N LYS A 112 -22.90 26.08 -21.41
CA LYS A 112 -23.06 27.35 -20.69
C LYS A 112 -22.49 27.27 -19.26
N ALA A 113 -22.76 26.19 -18.54
CA ALA A 113 -22.18 25.93 -17.21
C ALA A 113 -20.65 25.89 -17.24
N THR A 114 -20.07 25.23 -18.24
CA THR A 114 -18.62 25.15 -18.44
C THR A 114 -18.02 26.54 -18.63
N LEU A 115 -18.66 27.39 -19.45
CA LEU A 115 -18.22 28.78 -19.64
C LEU A 115 -18.34 29.59 -18.34
N ARG A 116 -19.40 29.40 -17.54
CA ARG A 116 -19.53 30.06 -16.22
C ARG A 116 -18.42 29.64 -15.26
N LYS A 117 -18.13 28.34 -15.19
CA LYS A 117 -17.05 27.79 -14.35
C LYS A 117 -15.68 28.29 -14.79
N LEU A 118 -15.45 28.44 -16.09
CA LEU A 118 -14.23 29.04 -16.63
C LEU A 118 -14.11 30.50 -16.22
N ILE A 119 -15.17 31.30 -16.37
CA ILE A 119 -15.19 32.69 -15.92
C ILE A 119 -14.90 32.78 -14.42
N GLN A 120 -15.57 31.98 -13.59
CA GLN A 120 -15.33 31.95 -12.13
C GLN A 120 -13.89 31.55 -11.79
N ALA A 121 -13.33 30.55 -12.45
CA ALA A 121 -11.95 30.13 -12.26
C ALA A 121 -10.97 31.25 -12.63
N SER A 122 -11.19 31.92 -13.77
CA SER A 122 -10.38 33.05 -14.21
C SER A 122 -10.48 34.24 -13.27
N THR A 123 -11.69 34.64 -12.83
CA THR A 123 -11.88 35.73 -11.87
C THR A 123 -11.14 35.44 -10.57
N LYS A 124 -11.24 34.22 -10.06
CA LYS A 124 -10.54 33.84 -8.83
C LYS A 124 -9.02 33.78 -9.01
N THR A 125 -8.53 33.43 -10.20
CA THR A 125 -7.10 33.51 -10.52
C THR A 125 -6.63 34.96 -10.61
N ILE A 126 -7.47 35.86 -11.11
CA ILE A 126 -7.19 37.31 -11.11
C ILE A 126 -7.14 37.82 -9.66
N GLU A 127 -8.11 37.46 -8.82
CA GLU A 127 -8.11 37.79 -7.38
C GLU A 127 -6.83 37.29 -6.68
N ASP A 128 -6.48 36.02 -6.87
CA ASP A 128 -5.26 35.44 -6.28
C ASP A 128 -3.98 36.14 -6.78
N ALA A 129 -3.98 36.69 -8.00
CA ALA A 129 -2.84 37.40 -8.58
C ALA A 129 -2.69 38.85 -8.05
N TYR A 130 -3.77 39.45 -7.56
CA TYR A 130 -3.75 40.76 -6.91
C TYR A 130 -3.41 40.66 -5.40
N GLU A 131 -3.58 39.50 -4.78
CA GLU A 131 -3.13 39.24 -3.40
C GLU A 131 -1.59 39.04 -3.36
N GLU A 132 -0.82 40.12 -3.11
CA GLU A 132 0.66 40.15 -3.09
C GLU A 132 1.35 39.23 -2.05
N ASP A 133 0.60 38.47 -1.26
CA ASP A 133 1.11 37.60 -0.17
C ASP A 133 1.47 36.17 -0.61
N GLN A 134 1.26 35.80 -1.88
CA GLN A 134 1.46 34.44 -2.39
C GLN A 134 2.57 34.34 -3.45
N ASP A 135 3.37 33.28 -3.37
CA ASP A 135 4.37 32.95 -4.39
C ASP A 135 3.71 32.72 -5.76
N ALA A 136 4.25 33.35 -6.80
CA ALA A 136 3.77 33.26 -8.18
C ALA A 136 3.67 31.82 -8.70
N VAL A 137 4.58 30.94 -8.27
CA VAL A 137 4.56 29.50 -8.64
C VAL A 137 3.29 28.83 -8.11
N ASN A 138 2.90 29.15 -6.87
CA ASN A 138 1.71 28.57 -6.25
C ASN A 138 0.41 29.11 -6.88
N ILE A 139 0.39 30.37 -7.31
CA ILE A 139 -0.74 30.96 -8.05
C ILE A 139 -0.90 30.27 -9.42
N LEU A 140 0.21 30.04 -10.14
CA LEU A 140 0.22 29.29 -11.40
C LEU A 140 -0.29 27.87 -11.23
N ASP A 141 0.19 27.14 -10.21
CA ASP A 141 -0.28 25.79 -9.90
C ASP A 141 -1.78 25.75 -9.60
N LYS A 142 -2.29 26.69 -8.79
CA LYS A 142 -3.73 26.80 -8.49
C LYS A 142 -4.56 27.11 -9.73
N ALA A 143 -4.06 27.99 -10.60
CA ALA A 143 -4.72 28.33 -11.86
C ALA A 143 -4.80 27.10 -12.78
N GLU A 144 -3.69 26.37 -12.95
CA GLU A 144 -3.65 25.15 -13.76
C GLU A 144 -4.60 24.09 -13.20
N GLN A 145 -4.61 23.87 -11.89
CA GLN A 145 -5.52 22.91 -11.25
C GLN A 145 -7.01 23.26 -11.46
N ARG A 146 -7.38 24.54 -11.35
CA ARG A 146 -8.78 24.99 -11.56
C ARG A 146 -9.23 24.78 -13.01
N ILE A 147 -8.39 25.17 -13.97
CA ILE A 147 -8.69 24.98 -15.40
C ILE A 147 -8.75 23.48 -15.74
N PHE A 148 -7.83 22.68 -15.21
CA PHE A 148 -7.80 21.24 -15.45
C PHE A 148 -9.02 20.51 -14.87
N ALA A 149 -9.51 20.91 -13.70
CA ALA A 149 -10.72 20.33 -13.09
C ALA A 149 -11.96 20.49 -14.01
N ILE A 150 -12.05 21.62 -14.72
CA ILE A 150 -13.11 21.90 -15.68
C ILE A 150 -12.98 20.98 -16.91
N SER A 151 -11.77 20.82 -17.45
CA SER A 151 -11.48 19.94 -18.60
C SER A 151 -11.80 18.45 -18.32
N LYS A 152 -11.48 17.97 -17.11
CA LYS A 152 -11.71 16.56 -16.73
C LYS A 152 -13.21 16.18 -16.70
N LYS A 153 -14.10 17.11 -16.31
CA LYS A 153 -15.55 16.86 -16.28
C LYS A 153 -16.11 16.67 -17.70
N PHE A 154 -15.48 17.27 -18.71
CA PHE A 154 -15.84 17.15 -20.13
C PHE A 154 -15.38 15.82 -20.77
N LEU A 155 -14.30 15.22 -20.27
CA LEU A 155 -13.64 14.02 -20.83
C LEU A 155 -13.95 12.72 -20.05
N GLN A 156 -15.21 12.47 -19.66
CA GLN A 156 -15.55 11.18 -19.08
C GLN A 156 -15.37 10.05 -20.12
N GLN A 157 -14.49 9.09 -19.81
CA GLN A 157 -14.26 7.89 -20.61
C GLN A 157 -15.48 6.97 -20.53
N LYS A 158 -16.10 6.70 -21.67
CA LYS A 158 -17.19 5.72 -21.81
C LYS A 158 -16.65 4.30 -21.92
N PHE A 159 -17.42 3.32 -21.48
CA PHE A 159 -17.18 1.92 -21.84
C PHE A 159 -17.38 1.75 -23.36
N ILE A 160 -16.37 1.25 -24.06
CA ILE A 160 -16.41 1.00 -25.50
C ILE A 160 -16.73 -0.49 -25.72
N PRO A 161 -17.79 -0.83 -26.48
CA PRO A 161 -18.08 -2.22 -26.85
C PRO A 161 -16.90 -2.86 -27.58
N ILE A 162 -16.56 -4.12 -27.24
CA ILE A 162 -15.41 -4.81 -27.86
C ILE A 162 -15.52 -4.88 -29.40
N LYS A 163 -16.75 -4.97 -29.94
CA LYS A 163 -17.02 -5.00 -31.39
C LYS A 163 -16.40 -3.82 -32.12
N GLU A 164 -16.43 -2.63 -31.52
CA GLU A 164 -15.88 -1.41 -32.12
C GLU A 164 -14.34 -1.44 -32.16
N THR A 165 -13.69 -2.07 -31.18
CA THR A 165 -12.21 -2.18 -31.11
C THR A 165 -11.63 -3.38 -31.88
N LEU A 166 -12.45 -4.38 -32.22
CA LEU A 166 -12.01 -5.57 -32.96
C LEU A 166 -11.66 -5.27 -34.42
N ALA A 167 -12.38 -4.34 -35.06
CA ALA A 167 -12.07 -3.89 -36.42
C ALA A 167 -10.67 -3.25 -36.48
N GLU A 168 -10.38 -2.31 -35.58
CA GLU A 168 -9.06 -1.69 -35.43
C GLU A 168 -7.96 -2.71 -35.06
N ALA A 169 -8.30 -3.74 -34.27
CA ALA A 169 -7.36 -4.81 -33.96
C ALA A 169 -7.02 -5.66 -35.19
N PHE A 170 -8.00 -5.96 -36.03
CA PHE A 170 -7.81 -6.74 -37.24
C PHE A 170 -6.98 -5.99 -38.28
N GLU A 171 -7.26 -4.71 -38.54
CA GLU A 171 -6.46 -3.88 -39.44
C GLU A 171 -4.99 -3.80 -39.00
N ARG A 172 -4.73 -3.69 -37.69
CA ARG A 172 -3.37 -3.71 -37.14
C ARG A 172 -2.65 -5.05 -37.36
N ILE A 173 -3.35 -6.18 -37.28
CA ILE A 173 -2.76 -7.51 -37.51
C ILE A 173 -2.47 -7.70 -39.01
N ASP A 174 -3.38 -7.29 -39.88
CA ASP A 174 -3.24 -7.38 -41.34
C ASP A 174 -2.06 -6.51 -41.84
N ALA A 175 -1.87 -5.32 -41.27
CA ALA A 175 -0.72 -4.46 -41.56
C ALA A 175 0.63 -5.13 -41.23
N LEU A 176 0.70 -5.91 -40.14
CA LEU A 176 1.91 -6.65 -39.75
C LEU A 176 2.20 -7.84 -40.68
N GLN A 177 1.17 -8.51 -41.20
CA GLN A 177 1.35 -9.62 -42.14
C GLN A 177 1.77 -9.16 -43.55
N LYS A 178 1.34 -7.96 -43.98
CA LYS A 178 1.64 -7.41 -45.32
C LYS A 178 3.05 -6.84 -45.49
N GLY A 179 3.91 -6.94 -44.47
CA GLY A 179 5.37 -6.85 -44.63
C GLY A 179 6.00 -5.46 -44.77
N LYS A 180 5.28 -4.36 -44.54
CA LYS A 180 5.87 -3.00 -44.60
C LYS A 180 6.66 -2.60 -43.35
N GLU A 181 6.34 -3.16 -42.18
CA GLU A 181 7.07 -2.92 -40.92
C GLU A 181 7.31 -4.24 -40.19
N LYS A 182 8.58 -4.64 -40.03
CA LYS A 182 8.95 -5.89 -39.32
C LYS A 182 8.73 -5.82 -37.80
N ILE A 183 8.61 -4.62 -37.24
CA ILE A 183 8.60 -4.36 -35.79
C ILE A 183 7.44 -3.41 -35.48
N ARG A 184 6.59 -3.78 -34.53
CA ARG A 184 5.38 -3.04 -34.15
C ARG A 184 5.66 -1.80 -33.29
N GLY A 185 6.67 -1.88 -32.42
CA GLY A 185 7.07 -0.80 -31.53
C GLY A 185 8.21 0.04 -32.08
N VAL A 186 8.67 1.03 -31.31
CA VAL A 186 9.88 1.80 -31.66
C VAL A 186 11.09 0.86 -31.62
N PRO A 187 11.81 0.64 -32.74
CA PRO A 187 12.91 -0.30 -32.78
C PRO A 187 14.12 0.24 -32.01
N THR A 188 14.84 -0.65 -31.33
CA THR A 188 16.03 -0.31 -30.54
C THR A 188 17.30 -0.23 -31.37
N GLY A 189 17.30 -0.82 -32.59
CA GLY A 189 18.47 -0.92 -33.46
C GLY A 189 19.34 -2.14 -33.20
N PHE A 190 19.01 -2.91 -32.16
CA PHE A 190 19.68 -4.17 -31.84
C PHE A 190 18.80 -5.34 -32.26
N ILE A 191 19.20 -6.07 -33.30
CA ILE A 191 18.38 -7.10 -33.95
C ILE A 191 17.91 -8.15 -32.93
N ASN A 192 18.86 -8.70 -32.17
CA ASN A 192 18.57 -9.73 -31.17
C ASN A 192 17.69 -9.22 -30.02
N LEU A 193 17.74 -7.92 -29.71
CA LEU A 193 16.90 -7.33 -28.66
C LEU A 193 15.50 -7.04 -29.19
N ASP A 194 15.39 -6.50 -30.40
CA ASP A 194 14.13 -6.22 -31.08
C ASP A 194 13.34 -7.50 -31.40
N GLU A 195 14.01 -8.62 -31.69
CA GLU A 195 13.35 -9.93 -31.79
C GLU A 195 12.67 -10.37 -30.49
N LYS A 196 13.24 -10.01 -29.33
CA LYS A 196 12.68 -10.40 -28.03
C LYS A 196 11.66 -9.40 -27.51
N LEU A 197 11.81 -8.12 -27.81
CA LEU A 197 10.91 -7.06 -27.36
C LEU A 197 9.78 -6.75 -28.36
N ALA A 198 9.94 -7.14 -29.63
CA ALA A 198 9.14 -6.66 -30.76
C ALA A 198 9.13 -5.12 -30.89
N GLY A 199 10.24 -4.49 -30.48
CA GLY A 199 10.39 -3.04 -30.33
C GLY A 199 9.72 -2.50 -29.05
N LEU A 200 10.03 -1.26 -28.69
CA LEU A 200 9.46 -0.58 -27.52
C LEU A 200 8.00 -0.22 -27.79
N GLN A 201 7.07 -0.88 -27.09
CA GLN A 201 5.65 -0.79 -27.40
C GLN A 201 5.03 0.55 -26.94
N PRO A 202 4.07 1.10 -27.71
CA PRO A 202 3.24 2.23 -27.28
C PRO A 202 2.56 1.95 -25.94
N SER A 203 2.49 2.96 -25.08
CA SER A 203 1.90 2.90 -23.74
C SER A 203 2.63 2.07 -22.69
N ASP A 204 3.76 1.43 -23.04
CA ASP A 204 4.56 0.66 -22.08
C ASP A 204 5.53 1.54 -21.30
N PHE A 205 5.71 1.17 -20.02
CA PHE A 205 6.74 1.72 -19.16
C PHE A 205 7.90 0.72 -19.07
N ILE A 206 9.05 1.11 -19.61
CA ILE A 206 10.26 0.30 -19.69
C ILE A 206 11.27 0.83 -18.66
N LEU A 207 11.76 -0.05 -17.80
CA LEU A 207 12.78 0.28 -16.80
C LEU A 207 14.12 -0.34 -17.21
N LEU A 208 15.13 0.50 -17.46
CA LEU A 208 16.49 0.04 -17.73
C LEU A 208 17.37 0.32 -16.51
N ALA A 209 17.95 -0.73 -15.93
CA ALA A 209 18.72 -0.61 -14.70
C ALA A 209 20.09 -1.28 -14.76
N SER A 210 21.08 -0.64 -14.14
CA SER A 210 22.41 -1.22 -14.00
C SER A 210 23.13 -0.62 -12.79
N ARG A 211 24.29 -1.18 -12.45
CA ARG A 211 25.24 -0.49 -11.57
C ARG A 211 25.76 0.79 -12.26
N PRO A 212 26.28 1.77 -11.49
CA PRO A 212 27.02 2.88 -12.07
C PRO A 212 28.17 2.39 -12.95
N SER A 213 28.45 3.15 -14.01
CA SER A 213 29.53 2.91 -14.99
C SER A 213 29.39 1.66 -15.88
N VAL A 214 28.25 0.97 -15.88
CA VAL A 214 28.02 -0.21 -16.76
C VAL A 214 27.57 0.17 -18.18
N GLY A 215 27.08 1.40 -18.39
CA GLY A 215 26.63 1.89 -19.71
C GLY A 215 25.13 2.16 -19.86
N LYS A 216 24.40 2.34 -18.75
CA LYS A 216 22.95 2.63 -18.73
C LYS A 216 22.55 3.78 -19.68
N SER A 217 23.17 4.95 -19.51
CA SER A 217 22.89 6.14 -20.32
C SER A 217 23.33 5.93 -21.77
N SER A 218 24.46 5.27 -22.01
CA SER A 218 24.94 4.94 -23.35
C SER A 218 23.93 4.10 -24.14
N LEU A 219 23.40 3.03 -23.54
CA LEU A 219 22.42 2.17 -24.19
C LEU A 219 21.11 2.94 -24.50
N ALA A 220 20.68 3.80 -23.58
CA ALA A 220 19.49 4.63 -23.78
C ALA A 220 19.68 5.64 -24.92
N LEU A 221 20.86 6.27 -25.02
CA LEU A 221 21.20 7.17 -26.11
C LEU A 221 21.35 6.44 -27.46
N ASP A 222 21.82 5.20 -27.47
CA ASP A 222 21.84 4.38 -28.69
C ASP A 222 20.42 4.06 -29.19
N PHE A 223 19.47 3.77 -28.28
CA PHE A 223 18.06 3.62 -28.65
C PHE A 223 17.49 4.92 -29.23
N ALA A 224 17.78 6.06 -28.59
CA ALA A 224 17.35 7.38 -29.06
C ALA A 224 17.91 7.69 -30.45
N ARG A 225 19.21 7.47 -30.63
CA ARG A 225 19.94 7.73 -31.87
C ARG A 225 19.37 6.89 -33.00
N TYR A 226 19.20 5.58 -32.82
CA TYR A 226 18.65 4.73 -33.86
C TYR A 226 17.20 5.14 -34.22
N ALA A 227 16.36 5.39 -33.22
CA ALA A 227 14.98 5.82 -33.44
C ALA A 227 14.90 7.17 -34.20
N ALA A 228 15.71 8.15 -33.83
CA ALA A 228 15.65 9.49 -34.42
C ALA A 228 16.42 9.63 -35.74
N VAL A 229 17.60 9.02 -35.86
CA VAL A 229 18.45 9.15 -37.06
C VAL A 229 17.97 8.22 -38.17
N GLU A 230 17.81 6.93 -37.87
CA GLU A 230 17.52 5.89 -38.88
C GLU A 230 16.01 5.74 -39.14
N LYS A 231 15.17 5.90 -38.13
CA LYS A 231 13.70 5.79 -38.27
C LYS A 231 12.96 7.12 -38.30
N LYS A 232 13.66 8.24 -38.09
CA LYS A 232 13.07 9.59 -38.06
C LYS A 232 11.89 9.72 -37.08
N ILE A 233 11.90 8.92 -36.00
CA ILE A 233 10.91 8.97 -34.92
C ILE A 233 11.32 10.08 -33.94
N PRO A 234 10.46 11.05 -33.61
CA PRO A 234 10.80 12.10 -32.65
C PRO A 234 11.01 11.55 -31.23
N VAL A 235 12.13 11.91 -30.58
CA VAL A 235 12.52 11.43 -29.25
C VAL A 235 12.71 12.58 -28.29
N GLY A 236 12.05 12.50 -27.13
CA GLY A 236 12.26 13.41 -26.00
C GLY A 236 13.19 12.79 -24.95
N ILE A 237 14.19 13.55 -24.47
CA ILE A 237 15.16 13.11 -23.46
C ILE A 237 15.16 14.10 -22.30
N PHE A 238 14.78 13.63 -21.11
CA PHE A 238 14.98 14.32 -19.85
C PHE A 238 16.28 13.82 -19.20
N SER A 239 17.32 14.64 -19.21
CA SER A 239 18.64 14.33 -18.70
C SER A 239 18.86 15.03 -17.35
N LEU A 240 18.59 14.32 -16.26
CA LEU A 240 18.70 14.83 -14.88
C LEU A 240 20.12 14.66 -14.31
N GLU A 241 20.91 13.73 -14.85
CA GLU A 241 22.29 13.46 -14.38
C GLU A 241 23.36 14.18 -15.23
N MET A 242 23.14 14.26 -16.55
CA MET A 242 24.11 14.81 -17.50
C MET A 242 23.64 16.14 -18.08
N SER A 243 24.56 17.06 -18.36
CA SER A 243 24.22 18.28 -19.10
C SER A 243 23.87 17.97 -20.55
N ARG A 244 23.12 18.86 -21.20
CA ARG A 244 22.80 18.75 -22.62
C ARG A 244 24.04 18.55 -23.49
N ASP A 245 25.11 19.29 -23.22
CA ASP A 245 26.37 19.19 -23.98
C ASP A 245 26.99 17.79 -23.87
N GLN A 246 26.97 17.18 -22.68
CA GLN A 246 27.49 15.82 -22.49
C GLN A 246 26.65 14.77 -23.22
N VAL A 247 25.34 14.97 -23.33
CA VAL A 247 24.44 14.10 -24.10
C VAL A 247 24.75 14.24 -25.59
N VAL A 248 24.90 15.47 -26.09
CA VAL A 248 25.22 15.78 -27.49
C VAL A 248 26.58 15.22 -27.89
N ASP A 249 27.62 15.42 -27.07
CA ASP A 249 28.97 14.88 -27.31
C ASP A 249 28.93 13.35 -27.51
N ARG A 250 28.16 12.64 -26.68
CA ARG A 250 28.01 11.18 -26.80
C ARG A 250 27.26 10.77 -28.06
N LEU A 251 26.21 11.50 -28.45
CA LEU A 251 25.49 11.24 -29.69
C LEU A 251 26.41 11.43 -30.91
N ILE A 252 27.23 12.49 -30.91
CA ILE A 252 28.23 12.76 -31.95
C ILE A 252 29.27 11.64 -32.01
N CYS A 253 29.84 11.24 -30.86
CA CYS A 253 30.82 10.16 -30.80
C CYS A 253 30.26 8.83 -31.28
N ALA A 254 29.03 8.50 -30.89
CA ALA A 254 28.37 7.26 -31.30
C ALA A 254 28.06 7.23 -32.81
N GLU A 255 27.64 8.37 -33.39
CA GLU A 255 27.34 8.47 -34.83
C GLU A 255 28.59 8.56 -35.69
N ALA A 256 29.58 9.37 -35.29
CA ALA A 256 30.82 9.57 -36.04
C ALA A 256 31.83 8.44 -35.85
N GLY A 257 31.63 7.60 -34.83
CA GLY A 257 32.54 6.51 -34.49
C GLY A 257 33.88 6.98 -33.92
N ILE A 258 33.91 8.13 -33.23
CA ILE A 258 35.11 8.80 -32.70
C ILE A 258 35.22 8.61 -31.18
N ASN A 259 36.44 8.55 -30.66
CA ASN A 259 36.71 8.45 -29.23
C ASN A 259 36.24 9.71 -28.46
N LEU A 260 35.53 9.51 -27.35
CA LEU A 260 34.94 10.61 -26.58
C LEU A 260 35.99 11.54 -25.95
N TRP A 261 37.14 11.01 -25.52
CA TRP A 261 38.22 11.81 -24.96
C TRP A 261 38.90 12.69 -26.02
N GLN A 262 39.05 12.18 -27.24
CA GLN A 262 39.60 12.96 -28.37
C GLN A 262 38.69 14.15 -28.72
N LEU A 263 37.37 13.94 -28.75
CA LEU A 263 36.41 15.01 -28.97
C LEU A 263 36.51 16.09 -27.87
N ARG A 264 36.53 15.67 -26.59
CA ARG A 264 36.58 16.60 -25.45
C ARG A 264 37.89 17.37 -25.32
N THR A 265 39.01 16.76 -25.69
CA THR A 265 40.32 17.40 -25.61
C THR A 265 40.67 18.20 -26.86
N GLY A 266 39.83 18.18 -27.90
CA GLY A 266 40.10 18.87 -29.17
C GLY A 266 41.28 18.28 -29.96
N HIS A 267 41.82 17.12 -29.55
CA HIS A 267 42.94 16.45 -30.22
C HIS A 267 42.44 15.57 -31.38
N ILE A 268 41.57 16.12 -32.22
CA ILE A 268 41.22 15.48 -33.49
C ILE A 268 42.36 15.81 -34.44
N SER A 269 43.20 14.81 -34.74
CA SER A 269 44.36 15.00 -35.61
C SER A 269 43.92 15.60 -36.95
N SER A 270 44.28 16.85 -37.20
CA SER A 270 43.99 17.57 -38.45
C SER A 270 44.64 16.93 -39.69
N LYS A 271 45.53 15.94 -39.48
CA LYS A 271 46.13 15.14 -40.56
C LYS A 271 45.22 14.02 -41.06
N ASP A 272 44.15 13.68 -40.33
CA ASP A 272 43.26 12.59 -40.69
C ASP A 272 41.95 13.11 -41.32
N ASN A 273 42.05 13.52 -42.59
CA ASN A 273 40.95 14.07 -43.38
C ASN A 273 39.68 13.18 -43.39
N ARG A 274 39.83 11.87 -43.17
CA ARG A 274 38.71 10.92 -43.15
C ARG A 274 37.87 11.08 -41.89
N THR A 275 38.51 11.26 -40.74
CA THR A 275 37.85 11.43 -39.44
C THR A 275 37.07 12.73 -39.38
N PHE A 276 37.64 13.83 -39.89
CA PHE A 276 36.94 15.12 -39.96
C PHE A 276 35.76 15.11 -40.95
N LYS A 277 35.89 14.44 -42.10
CA LYS A 277 34.78 14.22 -43.04
C LYS A 277 33.65 13.39 -42.42
N ASN A 278 33.97 12.34 -41.68
CA ASN A 278 32.98 11.51 -40.99
C ASN A 278 32.24 12.30 -39.88
N LEU A 279 32.96 13.15 -39.14
CA LEU A 279 32.38 14.04 -38.15
C LEU A 279 31.35 14.99 -38.78
N ASN A 280 31.72 15.70 -39.86
CA ASN A 280 30.81 16.63 -40.54
C ASN A 280 29.56 15.94 -41.11
N LYS A 281 29.72 14.73 -41.68
CA LYS A 281 28.58 13.92 -42.15
C LYS A 281 27.64 13.53 -41.00
N SER A 282 28.20 13.16 -39.86
CA SER A 282 27.46 12.76 -38.66
C SER A 282 26.73 13.94 -38.02
N LEU A 283 27.37 15.10 -37.96
CA LEU A 283 26.75 16.35 -37.52
C LEU A 283 25.56 16.74 -38.42
N SER A 284 25.70 16.57 -39.74
CA SER A 284 24.61 16.82 -40.69
C SER A 284 23.42 15.90 -40.43
N LYS A 285 23.66 14.59 -40.25
CA LYS A 285 22.61 13.62 -39.90
C LYS A 285 21.92 13.94 -38.57
N LEU A 286 22.70 14.28 -37.54
CA LEU A 286 22.17 14.60 -36.20
C LEU A 286 21.38 15.92 -36.21
N SER A 287 21.80 16.90 -37.03
CA SER A 287 21.07 18.16 -37.18
C SER A 287 19.66 17.96 -37.78
N GLU A 288 19.46 16.93 -38.58
CA GLU A 288 18.16 16.55 -39.14
C GLU A 288 17.36 15.58 -38.26
N ALA A 289 17.94 15.09 -37.16
CA ALA A 289 17.30 14.11 -36.30
C ALA A 289 16.36 14.79 -35.30
N PRO A 290 15.11 14.35 -35.15
CA PRO A 290 14.13 14.97 -34.24
C PRO A 290 14.39 14.55 -32.77
N ILE A 291 15.50 15.01 -32.19
CA ILE A 291 15.89 14.76 -30.79
C ILE A 291 15.70 16.04 -29.98
N PHE A 292 14.92 15.97 -28.90
CA PHE A 292 14.65 17.09 -28.00
C PHE A 292 15.22 16.78 -26.61
N ILE A 293 16.08 17.64 -26.09
CA ILE A 293 16.79 17.42 -24.81
C ILE A 293 16.41 18.50 -23.81
N ASP A 294 16.08 18.08 -22.60
CA ASP A 294 15.89 18.94 -21.43
C ASP A 294 16.82 18.47 -20.31
N ASP A 295 17.72 19.35 -19.86
CA ASP A 295 18.72 19.08 -18.82
C ASP A 295 18.44 19.82 -17.50
N SER A 296 17.16 20.15 -17.25
CA SER A 296 16.76 20.79 -15.98
C SER A 296 17.12 19.89 -14.79
N PRO A 297 17.92 20.37 -13.80
CA PRO A 297 18.52 19.52 -12.76
C PRO A 297 17.53 19.02 -11.70
N THR A 298 16.42 19.74 -11.50
CA THR A 298 15.31 19.34 -10.63
C THR A 298 14.06 19.32 -11.47
N ALA A 299 13.52 18.12 -11.71
CA ALA A 299 12.31 17.96 -12.49
C ALA A 299 11.26 17.20 -11.68
N ASN A 300 10.21 17.92 -11.29
CA ASN A 300 9.04 17.30 -10.67
C ASN A 300 8.30 16.46 -11.73
N ILE A 301 7.63 15.39 -11.30
CA ILE A 301 6.73 14.56 -12.12
C ILE A 301 5.73 15.44 -12.92
N ILE A 302 5.21 16.50 -12.30
CA ILE A 302 4.24 17.41 -12.93
C ILE A 302 4.91 18.16 -14.09
N GLU A 303 6.10 18.71 -13.88
CA GLU A 303 6.85 19.43 -14.91
C GLU A 303 7.22 18.53 -16.09
N ILE A 304 7.74 17.32 -15.81
CA ILE A 304 8.03 16.31 -16.84
C ILE A 304 6.77 15.98 -17.63
N ARG A 305 5.62 15.80 -16.95
CA ARG A 305 4.35 15.53 -17.62
C ARG A 305 3.93 16.69 -18.51
N THR A 306 4.00 17.94 -18.02
CA THR A 306 3.59 19.13 -18.78
C THR A 306 4.49 19.35 -20.00
N LYS A 307 5.82 19.23 -19.82
CA LYS A 307 6.78 19.31 -20.93
C LYS A 307 6.59 18.17 -21.94
N ALA A 308 6.38 16.94 -21.48
CA ALA A 308 6.11 15.81 -22.37
C ALA A 308 4.80 15.97 -23.17
N ARG A 309 3.73 16.50 -22.54
CA ARG A 309 2.47 16.82 -23.23
C ARG A 309 2.66 17.88 -24.30
N ARG A 310 3.39 18.96 -23.98
CA ARG A 310 3.71 20.02 -24.94
C ARG A 310 4.50 19.46 -26.13
N LEU A 311 5.53 18.67 -25.84
CA LEU A 311 6.35 18.02 -26.86
C LEU A 311 5.53 17.07 -27.74
N GLN A 312 4.59 16.31 -27.16
CA GLN A 312 3.66 15.46 -27.92
C GLN A 312 2.76 16.28 -28.84
N ALA A 313 2.23 17.41 -28.37
CA ALA A 313 1.33 18.26 -29.14
C ALA A 313 2.04 19.00 -30.30
N GLU A 314 3.28 19.46 -30.08
CA GLU A 314 4.05 20.22 -31.06
C GLU A 314 4.75 19.31 -32.09
N HIS A 315 5.27 18.15 -31.65
CA HIS A 315 6.19 17.34 -32.46
C HIS A 315 5.80 15.85 -32.58
N ASN A 316 4.67 15.44 -32.01
CA ASN A 316 4.17 14.06 -32.06
C ASN A 316 5.25 13.02 -31.69
N VAL A 317 5.80 13.16 -30.49
CA VAL A 317 6.85 12.30 -29.93
C VAL A 317 6.48 10.82 -30.03
N GLY A 318 7.47 9.98 -30.36
CA GLY A 318 7.32 8.53 -30.43
C GLY A 318 8.06 7.78 -29.32
N LEU A 319 9.03 8.39 -28.64
CA LEU A 319 9.75 7.80 -27.51
C LEU A 319 10.13 8.86 -26.48
N LEU A 320 9.95 8.55 -25.21
CA LEU A 320 10.39 9.40 -24.10
C LEU A 320 11.46 8.68 -23.25
N ILE A 321 12.57 9.35 -22.98
CA ILE A 321 13.68 8.83 -22.17
C ILE A 321 13.90 9.72 -20.93
N ILE A 322 14.08 9.11 -19.76
CA ILE A 322 14.32 9.82 -18.49
C ILE A 322 15.56 9.23 -17.80
N ASP A 323 16.63 10.02 -17.67
CA ASP A 323 17.89 9.62 -17.01
C ASP A 323 18.19 10.50 -15.78
N TYR A 324 17.95 10.09 -14.53
CA TYR A 324 17.37 8.82 -14.06
C TYR A 324 16.36 9.06 -12.93
N LEU A 325 15.46 8.09 -12.75
CA LEU A 325 14.28 8.22 -11.89
C LEU A 325 14.55 8.67 -10.45
N GLN A 326 15.69 8.33 -9.87
CA GLN A 326 16.00 8.62 -8.47
C GLN A 326 16.45 10.06 -8.19
N LEU A 327 16.56 10.91 -9.22
CA LEU A 327 16.77 12.36 -9.09
C LEU A 327 15.47 13.18 -9.21
N MET A 328 14.34 12.52 -9.50
CA MET A 328 13.04 13.18 -9.55
C MET A 328 12.52 13.43 -8.14
N GLU A 329 12.07 14.66 -7.88
CA GLU A 329 11.48 15.04 -6.60
C GLU A 329 9.96 14.88 -6.64
N SER A 330 9.38 14.28 -5.60
CA SER A 330 7.93 14.37 -5.36
C SER A 330 7.59 15.70 -4.68
N PRO A 331 6.48 16.38 -5.05
CA PRO A 331 6.09 17.66 -4.46
C PRO A 331 5.83 17.60 -2.94
N ASN A 332 5.75 16.40 -2.35
CA ASN A 332 5.66 16.20 -0.91
C ASN A 332 7.02 15.80 -0.32
N VAL A 333 7.75 16.79 0.22
CA VAL A 333 9.07 16.65 0.91
C VAL A 333 9.05 15.69 2.13
N ARG A 334 7.89 15.14 2.51
CA ARG A 334 7.70 14.28 3.70
C ARG A 334 7.52 12.79 3.41
N ASP A 335 7.53 12.37 2.14
CA ASP A 335 7.37 10.95 1.81
C ASP A 335 8.70 10.18 1.88
N ASN A 336 8.67 8.96 2.41
CA ASN A 336 9.84 8.08 2.45
C ASN A 336 10.27 7.72 1.02
N ARG A 337 11.57 7.72 0.72
CA ARG A 337 12.16 7.47 -0.62
C ARG A 337 11.61 6.23 -1.34
N VAL A 338 11.22 5.19 -0.60
CA VAL A 338 10.57 4.00 -1.15
C VAL A 338 9.18 4.32 -1.72
N GLN A 339 8.38 5.13 -1.02
CA GLN A 339 7.06 5.57 -1.48
C GLN A 339 7.18 6.54 -2.65
N GLU A 340 8.17 7.43 -2.60
CA GLU A 340 8.50 8.34 -3.70
C GLU A 340 8.79 7.58 -5.01
N VAL A 341 9.65 6.57 -4.96
CA VAL A 341 9.94 5.71 -6.14
C VAL A 341 8.70 4.95 -6.63
N SER A 342 7.81 4.49 -5.73
CA SER A 342 6.51 3.90 -6.13
C SER A 342 5.63 4.89 -6.88
N GLU A 343 5.55 6.12 -6.38
CA GLU A 343 4.70 7.16 -6.95
C GLU A 343 5.24 7.63 -8.30
N ILE A 344 6.56 7.79 -8.42
CA ILE A 344 7.24 8.07 -9.69
C ILE A 344 6.95 6.97 -10.72
N SER A 345 7.14 5.69 -10.36
CA SER A 345 6.90 4.55 -11.25
C SER A 345 5.45 4.52 -11.79
N ARG A 346 4.46 4.73 -10.91
CA ARG A 346 3.05 4.85 -11.31
C ARG A 346 2.79 6.05 -12.21
N ALA A 347 3.39 7.19 -11.89
CA ALA A 347 3.24 8.40 -12.68
C ALA A 347 3.82 8.22 -14.09
N MET A 348 4.97 7.54 -14.23
CA MET A 348 5.56 7.22 -15.53
C MET A 348 4.68 6.30 -16.35
N LYS A 349 4.12 5.24 -15.74
CA LYS A 349 3.15 4.37 -16.43
C LYS A 349 1.89 5.14 -16.85
N SER A 350 1.45 6.11 -16.05
CA SER A 350 0.33 6.98 -16.42
C SER A 350 0.68 7.85 -17.63
N ILE A 351 1.86 8.49 -17.64
CA ILE A 351 2.34 9.32 -18.75
C ILE A 351 2.42 8.48 -20.04
N ALA A 352 3.01 7.28 -19.96
CA ALA A 352 3.10 6.37 -21.11
C ALA A 352 1.72 6.06 -21.72
N ARG A 353 0.74 5.70 -20.89
CA ARG A 353 -0.62 5.39 -21.34
C ARG A 353 -1.39 6.60 -21.84
N GLU A 354 -1.14 7.76 -21.23
CA GLU A 354 -1.80 9.01 -21.58
C GLU A 354 -1.34 9.51 -22.94
N LEU A 355 -0.03 9.57 -23.15
CA LEU A 355 0.57 10.01 -24.42
C LEU A 355 0.58 8.92 -25.49
N LYS A 356 0.30 7.66 -25.11
CA LYS A 356 0.36 6.48 -25.98
C LYS A 356 1.74 6.24 -26.60
N ILE A 357 2.81 6.55 -25.87
CA ILE A 357 4.21 6.35 -26.29
C ILE A 357 4.94 5.42 -25.31
N PRO A 358 5.99 4.69 -25.75
CA PRO A 358 6.94 4.07 -24.84
C PRO A 358 7.66 5.11 -23.98
N VAL A 359 7.71 4.87 -22.67
CA VAL A 359 8.52 5.65 -21.72
C VAL A 359 9.64 4.76 -21.19
N LEU A 360 10.88 5.07 -21.56
CA LEU A 360 12.09 4.44 -21.06
C LEU A 360 12.64 5.26 -19.90
N ALA A 361 12.65 4.67 -18.70
CA ALA A 361 13.25 5.32 -17.55
C ALA A 361 14.44 4.55 -17.03
N LEU A 362 15.50 5.28 -16.72
CA LEU A 362 16.74 4.72 -16.27
C LEU A 362 16.74 4.65 -14.74
N SER A 363 17.29 3.57 -14.19
CA SER A 363 17.38 3.38 -12.74
C SER A 363 18.73 2.83 -12.32
N GLN A 364 19.30 3.39 -11.26
CA GLN A 364 20.55 2.90 -10.71
C GLN A 364 20.32 1.76 -9.71
N LEU A 365 21.14 0.70 -9.78
CA LEU A 365 21.13 -0.40 -8.82
C LEU A 365 22.04 -0.16 -7.62
N SER A 366 21.64 -0.72 -6.48
CA SER A 366 22.47 -0.73 -5.27
C SER A 366 23.73 -1.59 -5.45
N ARG A 367 24.82 -1.25 -4.72
CA ARG A 367 26.07 -2.04 -4.72
C ARG A 367 25.93 -3.43 -4.09
N ALA A 368 24.77 -3.78 -3.53
CA ALA A 368 24.51 -5.09 -2.94
C ALA A 368 24.58 -6.24 -3.96
N THR A 369 24.43 -5.96 -5.25
CA THR A 369 24.56 -6.94 -6.32
C THR A 369 25.97 -7.53 -6.44
N GLU A 370 26.99 -6.81 -5.97
CA GLU A 370 28.42 -7.18 -6.06
C GLU A 370 28.83 -8.31 -5.13
N VAL A 371 28.00 -8.63 -4.13
CA VAL A 371 28.30 -9.69 -3.15
C VAL A 371 28.09 -11.09 -3.75
N ARG A 372 27.30 -11.19 -4.83
CA ARG A 372 26.96 -12.47 -5.48
C ARG A 372 27.93 -12.74 -6.62
N VAL A 373 28.31 -14.00 -6.80
CA VAL A 373 29.10 -14.46 -7.95
C VAL A 373 28.30 -15.56 -8.67
N PRO A 374 27.95 -15.41 -9.95
CA PRO A 374 28.15 -14.21 -10.78
C PRO A 374 27.21 -13.06 -10.34
N ALA A 375 27.68 -11.82 -10.47
CA ALA A 375 26.99 -10.59 -10.05
C ALA A 375 25.85 -10.14 -10.99
N ILE A 376 25.09 -11.12 -11.54
CA ILE A 376 23.97 -10.85 -12.45
C ILE A 376 22.85 -10.13 -11.67
N PRO A 377 22.40 -8.95 -12.15
CA PRO A 377 21.27 -8.25 -11.56
C PRO A 377 19.97 -9.05 -11.66
N LYS A 378 19.16 -8.97 -10.63
CA LYS A 378 17.85 -9.61 -10.50
C LYS A 378 16.83 -8.54 -10.19
N LEU A 379 15.56 -8.87 -10.39
CA LEU A 379 14.44 -8.02 -9.95
C LEU A 379 14.53 -7.66 -8.46
N ALA A 380 15.14 -8.53 -7.65
CA ALA A 380 15.46 -8.30 -6.24
C ALA A 380 16.46 -7.16 -5.97
N ASP A 381 17.12 -6.63 -6.99
CA ASP A 381 18.15 -5.60 -6.84
C ASP A 381 17.65 -4.20 -7.21
N LEU A 382 16.61 -4.13 -8.06
CA LEU A 382 15.71 -2.96 -8.10
C LEU A 382 14.96 -2.79 -6.79
N ARG A 383 14.76 -3.90 -6.08
CA ARG A 383 14.24 -3.90 -4.73
C ARG A 383 15.32 -3.39 -3.79
N GLU A 384 15.31 -2.08 -3.55
CA GLU A 384 15.76 -1.55 -2.25
C GLU A 384 14.85 -2.04 -1.10
N SER A 385 13.75 -2.74 -1.41
CA SER A 385 12.78 -3.25 -0.45
C SER A 385 13.20 -4.58 0.17
N GLY A 386 13.10 -4.69 1.49
CA GLY A 386 13.48 -5.89 2.21
C GLY A 386 12.44 -7.00 2.22
N CYS A 387 12.87 -8.14 2.71
CA CYS A 387 12.15 -9.41 2.69
C CYS A 387 11.94 -9.93 4.11
N LEU A 388 10.97 -10.83 4.26
CA LEU A 388 10.61 -11.48 5.52
C LEU A 388 11.08 -12.94 5.53
N THR A 389 11.22 -13.55 6.70
CA THR A 389 11.57 -14.98 6.81
C THR A 389 10.36 -15.88 6.59
N GLY A 390 10.61 -17.16 6.29
CA GLY A 390 9.57 -18.13 5.95
C GLY A 390 8.58 -18.44 7.07
N ASP A 391 8.99 -18.30 8.34
CA ASP A 391 8.18 -18.49 9.56
C ASP A 391 7.21 -17.33 9.84
N THR A 392 7.30 -16.24 9.07
CA THR A 392 6.41 -15.08 9.23
C THR A 392 4.96 -15.46 8.95
N LEU A 393 4.07 -15.14 9.90
CA LEU A 393 2.65 -15.45 9.90
C LEU A 393 1.81 -14.32 9.31
N ILE A 394 0.91 -14.69 8.40
CA ILE A 394 -0.10 -13.84 7.79
C ILE A 394 -1.48 -14.37 8.15
N THR A 395 -2.38 -13.47 8.55
CA THR A 395 -3.77 -13.84 8.88
C THR A 395 -4.68 -13.64 7.67
N ASN A 396 -5.36 -14.70 7.24
CA ASN A 396 -6.43 -14.60 6.25
C ASN A 396 -7.67 -13.97 6.90
N ILE A 397 -8.06 -12.77 6.46
CA ILE A 397 -9.15 -12.01 7.09
C ILE A 397 -10.53 -12.64 6.89
N ASN A 398 -10.72 -13.48 5.87
CA ASN A 398 -12.00 -14.13 5.67
C ASN A 398 -12.17 -15.30 6.62
N THR A 399 -11.14 -16.16 6.77
CA THR A 399 -11.26 -17.40 7.52
C THR A 399 -10.68 -17.34 8.93
N GLY A 400 -9.82 -16.37 9.24
CA GLY A 400 -9.05 -16.32 10.48
C GLY A 400 -7.84 -17.26 10.52
N ARG A 401 -7.60 -18.03 9.44
CA ARG A 401 -6.46 -18.95 9.33
C ARG A 401 -5.13 -18.18 9.30
N GLN A 402 -4.17 -18.61 10.13
CA GLN A 402 -2.79 -18.14 10.06
C GLN A 402 -1.98 -19.00 9.08
N LEU A 403 -1.24 -18.36 8.19
CA LEU A 403 -0.47 -18.99 7.11
C LEU A 403 0.96 -18.45 7.14
N THR A 404 1.96 -19.32 6.97
CA THR A 404 3.36 -18.89 6.90
C THR A 404 3.73 -18.40 5.50
N MET A 405 4.64 -17.43 5.38
CA MET A 405 5.17 -16.99 4.08
C MET A 405 5.71 -18.15 3.24
N LYS A 406 6.36 -19.12 3.88
CA LYS A 406 6.87 -20.33 3.24
C LYS A 406 5.76 -21.20 2.65
N ASP A 407 4.68 -21.42 3.39
CA ASP A 407 3.54 -22.21 2.90
C ASP A 407 2.80 -21.52 1.77
N LEU A 408 2.76 -20.17 1.78
CA LEU A 408 2.17 -19.38 0.70
C LEU A 408 3.00 -19.46 -0.58
N ALA A 409 4.33 -19.36 -0.46
CA ALA A 409 5.24 -19.42 -1.59
C ALA A 409 5.23 -20.80 -2.28
N LYS A 410 5.08 -21.89 -1.51
CA LYS A 410 5.06 -23.28 -2.03
C LYS A 410 3.78 -23.66 -2.78
N ARG A 411 2.74 -22.84 -2.79
CA ARG A 411 1.47 -23.19 -3.45
C ARG A 411 1.63 -23.23 -4.96
N LYS A 412 1.24 -24.36 -5.56
CA LYS A 412 1.20 -24.54 -7.03
C LYS A 412 0.33 -23.48 -7.73
N LYS A 413 -0.81 -23.12 -7.12
CA LYS A 413 -1.67 -22.02 -7.57
C LYS A 413 -1.62 -20.88 -6.55
N GLN A 414 -1.18 -19.70 -7.00
CA GLN A 414 -1.12 -18.48 -6.20
C GLN A 414 -2.51 -17.83 -6.13
N THR A 415 -3.43 -18.48 -5.43
CA THR A 415 -4.78 -17.95 -5.22
C THR A 415 -4.73 -16.71 -4.32
N PRO A 416 -5.43 -15.62 -4.68
CA PRO A 416 -5.41 -14.39 -3.89
C PRO A 416 -5.89 -14.60 -2.45
N ILE A 417 -5.18 -14.01 -1.48
CA ILE A 417 -5.44 -14.17 -0.05
C ILE A 417 -5.87 -12.84 0.54
N PRO A 418 -7.08 -12.74 1.09
CA PRO A 418 -7.57 -11.50 1.66
C PRO A 418 -6.88 -11.23 3.00
N ILE A 419 -6.32 -10.03 3.13
CA ILE A 419 -5.53 -9.57 4.28
C ILE A 419 -6.00 -8.20 4.75
N ILE A 420 -5.38 -7.69 5.81
CA ILE A 420 -5.56 -6.32 6.29
C ILE A 420 -4.31 -5.50 5.91
N SER A 421 -4.56 -4.31 5.37
CA SER A 421 -3.58 -3.29 5.02
C SER A 421 -3.93 -1.96 5.70
N LEU A 422 -2.93 -1.13 5.95
CA LEU A 422 -3.06 0.25 6.43
C LEU A 422 -3.31 1.21 5.24
N ASP A 423 -4.26 2.13 5.40
CA ASP A 423 -4.47 3.23 4.46
C ASP A 423 -3.78 4.54 4.92
N LYS A 424 -3.82 5.57 4.06
CA LYS A 424 -3.19 6.88 4.31
C LYS A 424 -3.77 7.62 5.55
N ASN A 425 -4.95 7.22 6.02
CA ASN A 425 -5.62 7.81 7.19
C ASN A 425 -5.40 6.99 8.47
N TYR A 426 -4.42 6.08 8.46
CA TYR A 426 -4.12 5.16 9.55
C TYR A 426 -5.28 4.21 9.91
N LYS A 427 -6.13 3.88 8.93
CA LYS A 427 -7.23 2.93 9.09
C LYS A 427 -6.89 1.57 8.50
N LEU A 428 -7.33 0.52 9.19
CA LEU A 428 -7.12 -0.86 8.75
C LEU A 428 -8.24 -1.24 7.77
N ARG A 429 -7.86 -1.54 6.52
CA ARG A 429 -8.76 -1.87 5.42
C ARG A 429 -8.44 -3.25 4.85
N SER A 430 -9.43 -3.92 4.28
CA SER A 430 -9.17 -5.16 3.56
C SER A 430 -8.42 -4.90 2.25
N ASP A 431 -7.45 -5.75 1.97
CA ASP A 431 -6.71 -5.82 0.71
C ASP A 431 -6.41 -7.31 0.42
N THR A 432 -5.57 -7.61 -0.56
CA THR A 432 -5.33 -8.98 -1.00
C THR A 432 -3.88 -9.17 -1.41
N ILE A 433 -3.26 -10.22 -0.87
CA ILE A 433 -1.99 -10.74 -1.39
C ILE A 433 -2.29 -11.59 -2.62
N THR A 434 -1.71 -11.23 -3.76
CA THR A 434 -1.91 -11.95 -5.03
C THR A 434 -0.85 -13.03 -5.24
N LYS A 435 0.38 -12.81 -4.75
CA LYS A 435 1.50 -13.72 -4.94
C LYS A 435 2.46 -13.66 -3.77
N VAL A 436 3.00 -14.80 -3.33
CA VAL A 436 4.15 -14.88 -2.42
C VAL A 436 5.24 -15.70 -3.09
N PHE A 437 6.49 -15.28 -2.99
CA PHE A 437 7.59 -15.91 -3.71
C PHE A 437 8.91 -15.85 -2.92
N PRO A 438 9.82 -16.83 -3.13
CA PRO A 438 11.14 -16.81 -2.51
C PRO A 438 12.00 -15.68 -3.09
N SER A 439 12.77 -15.03 -2.22
CA SER A 439 13.69 -13.93 -2.55
C SER A 439 15.16 -14.28 -2.27
N GLY A 440 15.44 -15.57 -2.06
CA GLY A 440 16.78 -16.11 -1.82
C GLY A 440 17.25 -15.98 -0.38
N LYS A 441 18.48 -16.44 -0.11
CA LYS A 441 19.10 -16.32 1.22
C LYS A 441 19.62 -14.90 1.45
N LYS A 442 19.23 -14.29 2.56
CA LYS A 442 19.69 -12.95 2.98
C LYS A 442 20.06 -12.94 4.45
N ILE A 443 20.88 -11.97 4.85
CA ILE A 443 21.16 -11.71 6.26
C ILE A 443 19.89 -11.17 6.93
N ILE A 444 19.53 -11.77 8.06
CA ILE A 444 18.31 -11.51 8.81
C ILE A 444 18.60 -10.89 10.16
N PHE A 445 17.70 -9.98 10.55
CA PHE A 445 17.64 -9.34 11.84
C PHE A 445 16.30 -9.66 12.52
N GLU A 446 16.33 -10.00 13.81
CA GLU A 446 15.13 -10.06 14.66
C GLU A 446 14.87 -8.68 15.23
N LEU A 447 13.72 -8.10 14.88
CA LEU A 447 13.17 -6.92 15.54
C LEU A 447 12.21 -7.38 16.64
N ALA A 448 12.38 -6.87 17.85
CA ALA A 448 11.51 -7.11 18.99
C ALA A 448 10.97 -5.79 19.56
N THR A 449 9.67 -5.78 19.88
CA THR A 449 8.98 -4.62 20.43
C THR A 449 8.70 -4.76 21.93
N LYS A 450 8.34 -3.65 22.59
CA LYS A 450 8.07 -3.59 24.03
C LYS A 450 6.84 -4.39 24.44
N SER A 451 5.83 -4.53 23.58
CA SER A 451 4.72 -5.45 23.83
C SER A 451 5.10 -6.93 23.70
N GLY A 452 6.29 -7.23 23.19
CA GLY A 452 6.79 -8.59 23.00
C GLY A 452 6.55 -9.17 21.61
N ARG A 453 6.08 -8.36 20.63
CA ARG A 453 6.00 -8.80 19.24
C ARG A 453 7.39 -8.94 18.63
N LYS A 454 7.54 -9.91 17.73
CA LYS A 454 8.80 -10.21 17.07
C LYS A 454 8.59 -10.50 15.60
N ILE A 455 9.49 -10.00 14.78
CA ILE A 455 9.53 -10.29 13.35
C ILE A 455 10.97 -10.35 12.88
N LYS A 456 11.21 -11.23 11.92
CA LYS A 456 12.52 -11.43 11.31
C LYS A 456 12.47 -10.92 9.88
N ALA A 457 13.39 -10.03 9.54
CA ALA A 457 13.43 -9.39 8.25
C ALA A 457 14.86 -9.06 7.81
N SER A 458 15.06 -8.81 6.51
CA SER A 458 16.33 -8.30 6.02
C SER A 458 16.56 -6.84 6.45
N ALA A 459 17.82 -6.39 6.47
CA ALA A 459 18.22 -5.03 6.87
C ALA A 459 17.40 -3.92 6.19
N ASN A 460 17.12 -4.09 4.90
CA ASN A 460 16.40 -3.11 4.09
C ASN A 460 14.87 -3.24 4.17
N HIS A 461 14.32 -4.09 5.05
CA HIS A 461 12.87 -4.26 5.16
C HIS A 461 12.24 -3.05 5.87
N PRO A 462 11.27 -2.36 5.27
CA PRO A 462 10.65 -1.18 5.87
C PRO A 462 9.58 -1.51 6.91
N PHE A 463 9.52 -0.70 7.96
CA PHE A 463 8.50 -0.68 9.01
C PHE A 463 7.90 0.72 9.09
N PHE A 464 6.62 0.82 9.44
CA PHE A 464 5.93 2.11 9.44
C PHE A 464 6.16 2.87 10.75
N LYS A 465 6.83 4.02 10.66
CA LYS A 465 6.97 5.04 11.73
C LYS A 465 6.00 6.19 11.49
N LEU A 466 5.96 7.14 12.43
CA LEU A 466 5.14 8.34 12.28
C LEU A 466 5.61 9.23 11.11
N GLU A 467 6.92 9.21 10.83
CA GLU A 467 7.54 9.89 9.68
C GLU A 467 7.32 9.15 8.35
N GLY A 468 6.71 7.95 8.38
CA GLY A 468 6.52 7.09 7.22
C GLY A 468 7.31 5.79 7.32
N TRP A 469 7.44 5.10 6.19
CA TRP A 469 8.17 3.84 6.13
C TRP A 469 9.66 4.06 6.43
N THR A 470 10.30 3.16 7.17
CA THR A 470 11.73 3.27 7.53
C THR A 470 12.35 1.88 7.53
N ARG A 471 13.50 1.73 6.90
CA ARG A 471 14.22 0.46 6.82
C ARG A 471 14.69 -0.02 8.19
N LEU A 472 14.70 -1.33 8.40
CA LEU A 472 15.12 -1.95 9.65
C LEU A 472 16.51 -1.51 10.10
N ASP A 473 17.47 -1.38 9.17
CA ASP A 473 18.83 -0.92 9.46
C ASP A 473 18.94 0.55 9.87
N HIS A 474 17.91 1.36 9.61
CA HIS A 474 17.82 2.75 10.07
C HIS A 474 17.02 2.89 11.36
N LEU A 475 16.34 1.84 11.81
CA LEU A 475 15.63 1.83 13.10
C LEU A 475 16.62 1.73 14.25
N LYS A 476 16.30 2.43 15.34
CA LYS A 476 17.08 2.39 16.58
C LYS A 476 16.22 1.88 17.74
N ASN A 477 16.87 1.32 18.76
CA ASN A 477 16.19 1.03 20.01
C ASN A 477 15.58 2.31 20.57
N GLY A 478 14.29 2.25 20.88
CA GLY A 478 13.50 3.39 21.35
C GLY A 478 12.59 4.01 20.30
N ASP A 479 12.79 3.70 19.01
CA ASP A 479 11.88 4.11 17.94
C ASP A 479 10.49 3.47 18.10
N PHE A 480 9.45 4.14 17.60
CA PHE A 480 8.09 3.62 17.58
C PHE A 480 7.70 3.15 16.19
N ILE A 481 7.14 1.94 16.11
CA ILE A 481 6.60 1.36 14.87
C ILE A 481 5.12 1.04 15.02
N ALA A 482 4.40 1.01 13.90
CA ALA A 482 2.97 0.77 13.90
C ALA A 482 2.60 -0.73 13.97
N LEU A 483 1.76 -1.04 14.94
CA LEU A 483 1.09 -2.32 15.13
C LEU A 483 -0.42 -2.12 14.96
N PRO A 484 -1.22 -3.14 14.63
CA PRO A 484 -2.67 -3.04 14.62
C PRO A 484 -3.24 -2.99 16.05
N ARG A 485 -4.32 -2.22 16.26
CA ARG A 485 -5.08 -2.21 17.53
C ARG A 485 -6.09 -3.34 17.64
N ASN A 486 -6.58 -3.82 16.51
CA ASN A 486 -7.54 -4.90 16.42
C ASN A 486 -7.38 -5.63 15.08
N ILE A 487 -7.68 -6.92 15.06
CA ILE A 487 -7.74 -7.75 13.86
C ILE A 487 -9.11 -8.43 13.81
N THR A 488 -10.02 -7.88 13.00
CA THR A 488 -11.38 -8.42 12.82
C THR A 488 -11.44 -9.38 11.64
N ILE A 489 -12.11 -10.51 11.83
CA ILE A 489 -12.32 -11.54 10.79
C ILE A 489 -13.73 -11.44 10.24
N LYS A 490 -13.88 -11.49 8.90
CA LYS A 490 -15.16 -11.25 8.22
C LYS A 490 -16.10 -12.47 8.21
N LYS A 491 -15.57 -13.69 8.08
CA LYS A 491 -16.37 -14.92 7.89
C LYS A 491 -15.85 -16.09 8.76
N PRO A 492 -15.97 -16.02 10.10
CA PRO A 492 -15.54 -17.10 10.98
C PRO A 492 -16.37 -18.38 10.74
N LYS A 493 -15.74 -19.56 10.88
CA LYS A 493 -16.38 -20.86 10.61
C LYS A 493 -16.82 -21.63 11.86
N ASN A 494 -16.29 -21.30 13.04
CA ASN A 494 -16.56 -22.00 14.31
C ASN A 494 -16.46 -23.54 14.20
N PRO A 495 -15.30 -24.10 13.85
CA PRO A 495 -15.14 -25.53 13.57
C PRO A 495 -15.32 -26.45 14.80
N LEU A 496 -15.28 -25.90 16.02
CA LEU A 496 -15.45 -26.64 17.27
C LEU A 496 -16.73 -26.21 17.97
N ASN A 497 -17.46 -27.14 18.57
CA ASN A 497 -18.62 -26.80 19.40
C ASN A 497 -18.19 -26.26 20.78
N LYS A 498 -19.13 -25.66 21.54
CA LYS A 498 -18.83 -25.06 22.85
C LYS A 498 -18.23 -26.05 23.86
N LYS A 499 -18.68 -27.31 23.87
CA LYS A 499 -18.17 -28.32 24.81
C LYS A 499 -16.73 -28.72 24.45
N GLU A 500 -16.44 -28.85 23.16
CA GLU A 500 -15.09 -29.12 22.64
C GLU A 500 -14.12 -27.99 23.00
N LEU A 501 -14.53 -26.73 22.85
CA LEU A 501 -13.72 -25.57 23.25
C LEU A 501 -13.36 -25.60 24.74
N ILE A 502 -14.35 -25.88 25.60
CA ILE A 502 -14.16 -25.94 27.04
C ILE A 502 -13.17 -27.04 27.40
N LEU A 503 -13.38 -28.26 26.89
CA LEU A 503 -12.51 -29.39 27.18
C LEU A 503 -11.09 -29.15 26.65
N LEU A 504 -10.97 -28.60 25.44
CA LEU A 504 -9.68 -28.30 24.82
C LEU A 504 -8.89 -27.27 25.64
N ALA A 505 -9.54 -26.19 26.08
CA ALA A 505 -8.91 -25.15 26.87
C ALA A 505 -8.31 -25.70 28.17
N HIS A 506 -9.07 -26.53 28.90
CA HIS A 506 -8.58 -27.16 30.13
C HIS A 506 -7.46 -28.17 29.89
N LEU A 507 -7.54 -28.98 28.82
CA LEU A 507 -6.48 -29.94 28.50
C LEU A 507 -5.20 -29.28 28.00
N LEU A 508 -5.30 -28.17 27.24
CA LEU A 508 -4.14 -27.38 26.83
C LEU A 508 -3.50 -26.64 28.02
N GLY A 509 -4.26 -26.21 29.01
CA GLY A 509 -3.71 -25.63 30.24
C GLY A 509 -3.06 -26.67 31.16
N ASP A 510 -3.81 -27.15 32.16
CA ASP A 510 -3.31 -28.08 33.19
C ASP A 510 -3.47 -29.57 32.82
N GLY A 511 -3.84 -29.89 31.57
CA GLY A 511 -3.91 -31.26 31.10
C GLY A 511 -2.54 -31.86 30.80
N CYS A 512 -2.36 -33.13 31.18
CA CYS A 512 -1.25 -33.94 30.69
C CYS A 512 -1.64 -34.59 29.36
N ILE A 513 -0.84 -34.28 28.34
CA ILE A 513 -1.03 -34.74 26.95
C ILE A 513 0.24 -35.41 26.41
N VAL A 514 1.13 -35.88 27.28
CA VAL A 514 2.40 -36.53 26.90
C VAL A 514 2.13 -37.96 26.42
N SER A 515 2.99 -38.47 25.53
CA SER A 515 2.96 -39.88 25.13
C SER A 515 3.16 -40.80 26.34
N ASN A 516 2.51 -41.96 26.31
CA ASN A 516 2.62 -43.01 27.33
C ASN A 516 2.18 -42.62 28.76
N GLN A 517 1.48 -41.50 28.92
CA GLN A 517 0.78 -41.16 30.16
C GLN A 517 -0.74 -41.16 29.95
N PRO A 518 -1.54 -41.56 30.96
CA PRO A 518 -2.98 -41.44 30.87
C PRO A 518 -3.39 -39.97 30.79
N TYR A 519 -4.38 -39.65 29.96
CA TYR A 519 -4.98 -38.32 29.96
C TYR A 519 -5.52 -38.01 31.34
N HIS A 520 -5.02 -36.95 31.93
CA HIS A 520 -5.52 -36.44 33.19
C HIS A 520 -5.44 -34.93 33.24
N TYR A 521 -6.34 -34.34 34.01
CA TYR A 521 -6.42 -32.91 34.26
C TYR A 521 -6.24 -32.65 35.74
N THR A 522 -5.43 -31.64 36.09
CA THR A 522 -5.12 -31.32 37.48
C THR A 522 -5.70 -29.96 37.84
N SER A 523 -6.44 -29.88 38.94
CA SER A 523 -6.90 -28.58 39.45
C SER A 523 -7.24 -28.63 40.93
N ALA A 524 -7.13 -27.48 41.60
CA ALA A 524 -7.67 -27.27 42.94
C ALA A 524 -9.14 -26.83 42.92
N ASP A 525 -9.62 -26.28 41.81
CA ASP A 525 -10.99 -25.76 41.68
C ASP A 525 -11.97 -26.89 41.31
N LYS A 526 -12.93 -27.16 42.21
CA LYS A 526 -13.95 -28.19 42.01
C LYS A 526 -14.84 -27.94 40.80
N LYS A 527 -15.14 -26.67 40.47
CA LYS A 527 -15.97 -26.33 39.29
C LYS A 527 -15.24 -26.64 37.99
N ASN A 528 -13.93 -26.45 37.94
CA ASN A 528 -13.10 -26.82 36.78
C ASN A 528 -13.08 -28.34 36.60
N LEU A 529 -12.89 -29.11 37.67
CA LEU A 529 -12.93 -30.57 37.62
C LEU A 529 -14.29 -31.09 37.16
N GLN A 530 -15.39 -30.52 37.68
CA GLN A 530 -16.75 -30.89 37.31
C GLN A 530 -17.05 -30.60 35.83
N ILE A 531 -16.65 -29.42 35.32
CA ILE A 531 -16.93 -29.09 33.92
C ILE A 531 -16.13 -29.98 32.97
N VAL A 532 -14.86 -30.28 33.27
CA VAL A 532 -14.03 -31.20 32.47
C VAL A 532 -14.61 -32.61 32.49
N LYS A 533 -15.01 -33.11 33.67
CA LYS A 533 -15.67 -34.42 33.79
C LYS A 533 -16.96 -34.48 32.98
N LYS A 534 -17.79 -33.43 33.05
CA LYS A 534 -19.04 -33.34 32.31
C LYS A 534 -18.81 -33.30 30.80
N THR A 535 -17.92 -32.43 30.31
CA THR A 535 -17.66 -32.31 28.87
C THR A 535 -17.00 -33.55 28.30
N ALA A 536 -16.10 -34.22 29.03
CA ALA A 536 -15.50 -35.49 28.62
C ALA A 536 -16.55 -36.62 28.53
N LYS A 537 -17.50 -36.67 29.47
CA LYS A 537 -18.62 -37.63 29.42
C LYS A 537 -19.54 -37.33 28.24
N ASP A 538 -19.94 -36.08 28.07
CA ASP A 538 -20.89 -35.65 27.03
C ASP A 538 -20.33 -35.83 25.61
N LEU A 539 -19.03 -35.60 25.40
CA LEU A 539 -18.41 -35.67 24.07
C LEU A 539 -17.94 -37.08 23.70
N PHE A 540 -17.42 -37.83 24.68
CA PHE A 540 -16.67 -39.05 24.41
C PHE A 540 -17.13 -40.25 25.25
N GLY A 541 -18.16 -40.11 26.08
CA GLY A 541 -18.60 -41.17 27.00
C GLY A 541 -17.59 -41.49 28.12
N ILE A 542 -16.59 -40.63 28.34
CA ILE A 542 -15.54 -40.86 29.33
C ILE A 542 -16.07 -40.63 30.75
N ASN A 543 -16.05 -41.67 31.58
CA ASN A 543 -16.35 -41.57 33.00
C ASN A 543 -15.08 -41.21 33.79
N GLY A 544 -14.89 -39.91 34.05
CA GLY A 544 -13.70 -39.41 34.75
C GLY A 544 -13.60 -39.85 36.21
N ARG A 545 -12.41 -40.33 36.61
CA ARG A 545 -12.07 -40.76 37.98
C ARG A 545 -11.29 -39.65 38.70
N MET A 546 -11.84 -39.11 39.78
CA MET A 546 -11.17 -38.09 40.60
C MET A 546 -10.35 -38.76 41.70
N VAL A 547 -9.10 -38.34 41.84
CA VAL A 547 -8.18 -38.78 42.88
C VAL A 547 -7.68 -37.56 43.63
N LYS A 548 -8.00 -37.48 44.92
CA LYS A 548 -7.52 -36.40 45.80
C LYS A 548 -6.03 -36.60 46.06
N GLN A 549 -5.27 -35.54 45.97
CA GLN A 549 -3.88 -35.50 46.43
C GLN A 549 -3.84 -34.74 47.76
N LYS A 550 -3.09 -33.64 47.85
CA LYS A 550 -3.11 -32.74 49.01
C LYS A 550 -4.22 -31.69 48.86
N ASN A 551 -3.87 -30.52 48.32
CA ASN A 551 -4.77 -29.38 48.13
C ASN A 551 -5.38 -29.32 46.72
N TRP A 552 -5.11 -30.32 45.87
CA TRP A 552 -5.63 -30.43 44.51
C TRP A 552 -6.10 -31.85 44.20
N TYR A 553 -6.75 -32.01 43.05
CA TYR A 553 -7.25 -33.30 42.55
C TYR A 553 -6.70 -33.57 41.15
N HIS A 554 -6.42 -34.84 40.87
CA HIS A 554 -6.24 -35.35 39.52
C HIS A 554 -7.55 -35.95 39.04
N LEU A 555 -8.04 -35.49 37.89
CA LEU A 555 -9.14 -36.11 37.16
C LEU A 555 -8.55 -36.95 36.03
N TYR A 556 -8.50 -38.26 36.23
CA TYR A 556 -8.13 -39.21 35.18
C TYR A 556 -9.29 -39.39 34.20
N LEU A 557 -8.97 -39.39 32.92
CA LEU A 557 -9.92 -39.54 31.81
C LEU A 557 -9.61 -40.88 31.10
N PRO A 558 -10.09 -42.03 31.65
CA PRO A 558 -9.83 -43.33 31.05
C PRO A 558 -10.63 -43.52 29.75
N SER A 559 -10.14 -44.40 28.88
CA SER A 559 -10.88 -44.81 27.69
C SER A 559 -12.23 -45.45 28.08
N PRO A 560 -13.35 -45.13 27.40
CA PRO A 560 -14.64 -45.76 27.67
C PRO A 560 -14.71 -47.20 27.14
N TYR A 561 -13.73 -47.63 26.34
CA TYR A 561 -13.59 -48.97 25.79
C TYR A 561 -12.16 -49.49 25.91
N ARG A 562 -11.99 -50.81 25.80
CA ARG A 562 -10.68 -51.47 25.81
C ARG A 562 -9.86 -51.05 24.59
N LEU A 563 -8.65 -50.57 24.81
CA LEU A 563 -7.71 -50.21 23.75
C LEU A 563 -7.08 -51.48 23.17
N THR A 564 -7.13 -51.64 21.85
CA THR A 564 -6.55 -52.77 21.10
C THR A 564 -5.75 -52.23 19.91
N ARG A 565 -5.06 -53.10 19.15
CA ARG A 565 -4.33 -52.68 17.94
C ARG A 565 -5.27 -51.92 16.99
N GLY A 566 -4.90 -50.69 16.63
CA GLY A 566 -5.69 -49.79 15.78
C GLY A 566 -6.84 -49.02 16.47
N LYS A 567 -7.13 -49.28 17.75
CA LYS A 567 -8.12 -48.52 18.54
C LYS A 567 -7.42 -47.62 19.56
N TYR A 568 -7.40 -46.33 19.27
CA TYR A 568 -6.83 -45.31 20.15
C TYR A 568 -7.88 -44.70 21.10
N HIS A 569 -7.39 -44.00 22.12
CA HIS A 569 -8.22 -43.25 23.05
C HIS A 569 -9.04 -42.18 22.29
N PRO A 570 -10.32 -41.92 22.62
CA PRO A 570 -11.15 -40.98 21.88
C PRO A 570 -10.58 -39.54 21.85
N ILE A 571 -9.97 -39.09 22.95
CA ILE A 571 -9.23 -37.80 22.98
C ILE A 571 -8.04 -37.82 22.02
N THR A 572 -7.33 -38.95 21.86
CA THR A 572 -6.23 -39.06 20.89
C THR A 572 -6.76 -38.90 19.47
N ASN A 573 -7.84 -39.61 19.11
CA ASN A 573 -8.48 -39.45 17.80
C ASN A 573 -8.93 -38.00 17.54
N TRP A 574 -9.52 -37.37 18.55
CA TRP A 574 -9.92 -35.97 18.49
C TRP A 574 -8.73 -35.02 18.31
N PHE A 575 -7.64 -35.23 19.05
CA PHE A 575 -6.41 -34.45 18.92
C PHE A 575 -5.75 -34.64 17.56
N THR A 576 -5.72 -35.86 17.02
CA THR A 576 -5.25 -36.13 15.66
C THR A 576 -6.06 -35.32 14.63
N ARG A 577 -7.39 -35.27 14.76
CA ARG A 577 -8.25 -34.44 13.89
C ARG A 577 -7.94 -32.94 13.99
N LEU A 578 -7.49 -32.48 15.15
CA LEU A 578 -7.10 -31.08 15.39
C LEU A 578 -5.62 -30.80 15.11
N ASN A 579 -4.86 -31.78 14.62
CA ASN A 579 -3.41 -31.73 14.44
C ASN A 579 -2.64 -31.40 15.73
N ILE A 580 -3.17 -31.81 16.89
CA ILE A 580 -2.49 -31.71 18.18
C ILE A 580 -1.71 -33.01 18.40
N ARG A 581 -0.40 -32.89 18.56
CA ARG A 581 0.47 -34.02 18.89
C ARG A 581 0.65 -34.12 20.40
N PRO A 582 0.88 -35.31 20.96
CA PRO A 582 1.32 -35.45 22.34
C PRO A 582 2.60 -34.65 22.56
N CYS A 583 2.62 -33.77 23.57
CA CYS A 583 3.74 -32.86 23.80
C CYS A 583 3.85 -32.42 25.27
N HIS A 584 5.01 -31.87 25.63
CA HIS A 584 5.24 -31.28 26.95
C HIS A 584 4.66 -29.86 27.05
N SER A 585 4.59 -29.32 28.27
CA SER A 585 3.99 -28.00 28.53
C SER A 585 4.63 -26.85 27.72
N TRP A 586 5.95 -26.91 27.49
CA TRP A 586 6.70 -25.89 26.72
C TRP A 586 6.53 -26.00 25.20
N GLU A 587 5.91 -27.07 24.70
CA GLU A 587 5.67 -27.33 23.28
C GLU A 587 4.19 -27.16 22.89
N LYS A 588 3.32 -26.82 23.85
CA LYS A 588 1.89 -26.68 23.61
C LYS A 588 1.62 -25.54 22.64
N VAL A 589 0.65 -25.75 21.76
CA VAL A 589 0.22 -24.81 20.71
C VAL A 589 -1.31 -24.85 20.62
N ILE A 590 -1.93 -23.69 20.37
CA ILE A 590 -3.36 -23.58 20.09
C ILE A 590 -3.61 -24.09 18.66
N PRO A 591 -4.56 -25.01 18.44
CA PRO A 591 -4.84 -25.54 17.11
C PRO A 591 -5.49 -24.49 16.20
N GLU A 592 -5.30 -24.65 14.89
CA GLU A 592 -5.79 -23.74 13.84
C GLU A 592 -7.31 -23.47 13.93
N ALA A 593 -8.06 -24.48 14.40
CA ALA A 593 -9.51 -24.42 14.60
C ALA A 593 -9.97 -23.24 15.47
N ILE A 594 -9.19 -22.85 16.48
CA ILE A 594 -9.50 -21.72 17.36
C ILE A 594 -9.34 -20.39 16.61
N PHE A 595 -8.31 -20.25 15.78
CA PHE A 595 -8.09 -19.06 14.97
C PHE A 595 -9.17 -18.88 13.89
N GLN A 596 -9.88 -19.93 13.48
CA GLN A 596 -11.02 -19.80 12.57
C GLN A 596 -12.36 -19.48 13.25
N SER A 597 -12.37 -19.38 14.59
CA SER A 597 -13.57 -19.14 15.37
C SER A 597 -13.91 -17.65 15.48
N SER A 598 -15.18 -17.36 15.78
CA SER A 598 -15.71 -16.03 16.03
C SER A 598 -15.24 -15.49 17.38
N GLU A 599 -15.37 -14.19 17.59
CA GLU A 599 -14.96 -13.51 18.83
C GLU A 599 -15.60 -14.16 20.07
N ASN A 600 -16.87 -14.53 20.02
CA ASN A 600 -17.57 -15.20 21.12
C ASN A 600 -16.98 -16.57 21.47
N TYR A 601 -16.55 -17.34 20.47
CA TYR A 601 -15.98 -18.67 20.66
C TYR A 601 -14.54 -18.56 21.17
N ILE A 602 -13.78 -17.59 20.68
CA ILE A 602 -12.43 -17.26 21.19
C ILE A 602 -12.52 -16.80 22.64
N ALA A 603 -13.47 -15.92 22.98
CA ALA A 603 -13.68 -15.45 24.34
C ALA A 603 -14.04 -16.61 25.28
N LEU A 604 -14.92 -17.53 24.86
CA LEU A 604 -15.23 -18.73 25.65
C LEU A 604 -14.01 -19.63 25.85
N PHE A 605 -13.24 -19.88 24.79
CA PHE A 605 -12.00 -20.66 24.87
C PHE A 605 -11.00 -20.02 25.83
N LEU A 606 -10.71 -18.72 25.66
CA LEU A 606 -9.79 -17.98 26.53
C LEU A 606 -10.29 -17.93 27.97
N LYS A 607 -11.60 -17.81 28.22
CA LYS A 607 -12.17 -17.83 29.58
C LYS A 607 -11.85 -19.10 30.35
N HIS A 608 -11.93 -20.25 29.67
CA HIS A 608 -11.60 -21.55 30.27
C HIS A 608 -10.10 -21.81 30.31
N LEU A 609 -9.34 -21.32 29.32
CA LEU A 609 -7.88 -21.39 29.34
C LEU A 609 -7.30 -20.56 30.49
N TRP A 610 -7.87 -19.37 30.74
CA TRP A 610 -7.47 -18.51 31.86
C TRP A 610 -7.78 -19.13 33.23
N SER A 611 -8.70 -20.08 33.31
CA SER A 611 -9.01 -20.80 34.55
C SER A 611 -7.92 -21.78 34.97
N THR A 612 -6.95 -22.08 34.09
CA THR A 612 -5.79 -22.91 34.40
C THR A 612 -4.66 -22.04 34.95
N ASP A 613 -3.75 -21.59 34.09
CA ASP A 613 -2.53 -20.86 34.42
C ASP A 613 -2.72 -19.34 34.46
N GLY A 614 -3.99 -18.89 34.43
CA GLY A 614 -4.35 -17.49 34.52
C GLY A 614 -4.47 -17.00 35.96
N ASN A 615 -4.04 -15.76 36.17
CA ASN A 615 -4.20 -15.03 37.41
C ASN A 615 -5.09 -13.80 37.18
N ILE A 616 -6.08 -13.63 38.07
CA ILE A 616 -6.85 -12.40 38.25
C ILE A 616 -6.82 -12.08 39.73
N SER A 617 -6.04 -11.07 40.11
CA SER A 617 -5.96 -10.58 41.48
C SER A 617 -5.90 -9.06 41.50
N TRP A 618 -6.05 -8.45 42.67
CA TRP A 618 -5.74 -7.04 42.87
C TRP A 618 -4.80 -6.89 44.05
N LYS A 619 -3.85 -5.97 43.95
CA LYS A 619 -2.93 -5.66 45.05
C LYS A 619 -3.35 -4.32 45.64
N LYS A 620 -3.67 -4.31 46.94
CA LYS A 620 -3.86 -3.08 47.73
C LYS A 620 -2.50 -2.75 48.34
N MET A 621 -1.79 -1.77 47.80
CA MET A 621 -0.57 -1.24 48.41
C MET A 621 -0.92 -0.02 49.27
N PRO A 622 -0.28 0.16 50.44
CA PRO A 622 -0.45 1.38 51.23
C PRO A 622 -0.13 2.61 50.35
N ASN A 623 -0.96 3.65 50.41
CA ASN A 623 -0.81 4.90 49.67
C ASN A 623 -0.81 4.81 48.13
N ARG A 624 -1.24 3.69 47.53
CA ARG A 624 -1.45 3.57 46.06
C ARG A 624 -2.86 3.09 45.73
N LYS A 625 -3.41 3.58 44.62
CA LYS A 625 -4.70 3.11 44.08
C LYS A 625 -4.62 1.60 43.82
N PRO A 626 -5.67 0.82 44.14
CA PRO A 626 -5.70 -0.62 43.91
C PRO A 626 -5.46 -0.94 42.43
N LEU A 627 -4.46 -1.78 42.16
CA LEU A 627 -4.07 -2.19 40.81
C LEU A 627 -4.52 -3.63 40.56
N GLY A 628 -5.27 -3.83 39.48
CA GLY A 628 -5.58 -5.16 38.96
C GLY A 628 -4.32 -5.80 38.38
N ASN A 629 -4.10 -7.06 38.71
CA ASN A 629 -3.03 -7.89 38.18
C ASN A 629 -3.66 -9.05 37.41
N ILE A 630 -3.75 -8.89 36.08
CA ILE A 630 -4.32 -9.88 35.16
C ILE A 630 -3.20 -10.37 34.24
N TYR A 631 -2.88 -11.66 34.30
CA TYR A 631 -1.92 -12.28 33.38
C TYR A 631 -2.22 -13.77 33.16
N TYR A 632 -1.74 -14.31 32.06
CA TYR A 632 -1.68 -15.74 31.77
C TYR A 632 -0.22 -16.19 31.72
N ALA A 633 0.15 -17.24 32.44
CA ALA A 633 1.51 -17.76 32.48
C ALA A 633 1.64 -19.05 31.66
N SER A 634 2.71 -19.19 30.88
CA SER A 634 2.99 -20.45 30.17
C SER A 634 4.50 -20.67 30.04
N SER A 635 4.93 -21.93 30.06
CA SER A 635 6.28 -22.33 29.66
C SER A 635 6.46 -22.38 28.14
N SER A 636 5.37 -22.41 27.36
CA SER A 636 5.41 -22.38 25.90
C SER A 636 5.38 -20.94 25.40
N LYS A 637 6.47 -20.55 24.72
CA LYS A 637 6.57 -19.25 24.06
C LYS A 637 5.49 -19.08 22.98
N ILE A 638 5.30 -20.11 22.16
CA ILE A 638 4.33 -20.10 21.06
C ILE A 638 2.91 -19.96 21.60
N LEU A 639 2.56 -20.69 22.67
CA LEU A 639 1.25 -20.57 23.31
C LEU A 639 1.01 -19.15 23.83
N ALA A 640 2.01 -18.54 24.48
CA ALA A 640 1.91 -17.17 24.96
C ALA A 640 1.70 -16.15 23.81
N GLU A 641 2.45 -16.27 22.72
CA GLU A 641 2.29 -15.43 21.51
C GLU A 641 0.92 -15.63 20.86
N GLN A 642 0.42 -16.86 20.80
CA GLN A 642 -0.90 -17.18 20.27
C GLN A 642 -2.04 -16.65 21.15
N VAL A 643 -1.92 -16.73 22.48
CA VAL A 643 -2.86 -16.09 23.40
C VAL A 643 -2.85 -14.59 23.21
N GLN A 644 -1.68 -13.96 23.05
CA GLN A 644 -1.54 -12.53 22.77
C GLN A 644 -2.23 -12.13 21.45
N HIS A 645 -2.12 -12.96 20.40
CA HIS A 645 -2.83 -12.75 19.13
C HIS A 645 -4.35 -12.91 19.27
N LEU A 646 -4.83 -13.91 20.01
CA LEU A 646 -6.27 -14.10 20.23
C LEU A 646 -6.88 -12.95 21.05
N LEU A 647 -6.16 -12.39 22.03
CA LEU A 647 -6.58 -11.20 22.76
C LEU A 647 -6.69 -9.97 21.83
N LEU A 648 -5.73 -9.80 20.92
CA LEU A 648 -5.75 -8.73 19.92
C LEU A 648 -7.01 -8.79 19.04
N ARG A 649 -7.46 -10.00 18.67
CA ARG A 649 -8.72 -10.21 17.94
C ARG A 649 -9.97 -9.92 18.75
N LEU A 650 -9.87 -9.82 20.06
CA LEU A 650 -10.94 -9.39 20.96
C LEU A 650 -10.83 -7.92 21.33
N ASP A 651 -10.01 -7.12 20.61
CA ASP A 651 -9.71 -5.73 20.91
C ASP A 651 -9.12 -5.54 22.33
N ILE A 652 -8.32 -6.50 22.80
CA ILE A 652 -7.63 -6.46 24.10
C ILE A 652 -6.12 -6.42 23.88
N GLN A 653 -5.51 -5.29 24.23
CA GLN A 653 -4.06 -5.12 24.16
C GLN A 653 -3.36 -5.82 25.34
N SER A 654 -2.25 -6.50 25.05
CA SER A 654 -1.50 -7.27 26.04
C SER A 654 -0.01 -7.25 25.76
N THR A 655 0.81 -7.45 26.80
CA THR A 655 2.26 -7.44 26.72
C THR A 655 2.86 -8.74 27.26
N ILE A 656 3.84 -9.32 26.56
CA ILE A 656 4.55 -10.50 27.04
C ILE A 656 5.73 -10.05 27.91
N LYS A 657 5.78 -10.52 29.16
CA LYS A 657 6.88 -10.31 30.08
C LYS A 657 7.56 -11.62 30.45
N LEU A 658 8.86 -11.54 30.67
CA LEU A 658 9.69 -12.62 31.16
C LEU A 658 10.05 -12.32 32.62
N PRO A 659 9.30 -12.84 33.61
CA PRO A 659 9.71 -12.73 35.00
C PRO A 659 11.06 -13.46 35.23
N PRO A 660 11.85 -13.02 36.22
CA PRO A 660 13.10 -13.68 36.56
C PRO A 660 12.86 -15.14 36.98
N LEU A 661 13.78 -16.01 36.60
CA LEU A 661 13.79 -17.42 37.00
C LEU A 661 13.90 -17.52 38.51
N LYS A 662 12.85 -18.06 39.16
CA LYS A 662 12.77 -18.13 40.63
C LYS A 662 13.68 -19.22 41.23
N LYS A 663 14.06 -20.24 40.45
CA LYS A 663 14.87 -21.39 40.87
C LYS A 663 15.70 -21.92 39.70
N ALA A 664 16.93 -22.37 39.96
CA ALA A 664 17.75 -23.06 38.98
C ALA A 664 17.06 -24.36 38.50
N GLY A 665 17.12 -24.64 37.19
CA GLY A 665 16.51 -25.83 36.57
C GLY A 665 15.04 -25.70 36.14
N TYR A 666 14.38 -24.57 36.41
CA TYR A 666 13.01 -24.33 35.93
C TYR A 666 13.02 -23.71 34.52
N HIS A 667 12.03 -24.06 33.69
CA HIS A 667 11.85 -23.42 32.38
C HIS A 667 11.45 -21.94 32.54
N GLN A 668 11.91 -21.11 31.60
CA GLN A 668 11.50 -19.71 31.50
C GLN A 668 9.99 -19.63 31.31
N MET A 669 9.33 -18.83 32.14
CA MET A 669 7.89 -18.56 32.02
C MET A 669 7.67 -17.29 31.19
N TYR A 670 6.66 -17.34 30.34
CA TYR A 670 6.17 -16.23 29.53
C TYR A 670 4.83 -15.79 30.09
N HIS A 671 4.73 -14.54 30.54
CA HIS A 671 3.51 -13.98 31.11
C HIS A 671 2.86 -13.02 30.13
N VAL A 672 1.66 -13.34 29.65
CA VAL A 672 0.83 -12.44 28.85
C VAL A 672 0.05 -11.53 29.82
N HIS A 673 0.49 -10.29 29.97
CA HIS A 673 -0.09 -9.31 30.89
C HIS A 673 -1.12 -8.41 30.21
N ILE A 674 -2.24 -8.18 30.90
CA ILE A 674 -3.24 -7.17 30.51
C ILE A 674 -3.08 -5.97 31.42
N GLN A 675 -2.61 -4.87 30.83
CA GLN A 675 -2.19 -3.66 31.55
C GLN A 675 -3.13 -2.51 31.22
N SER A 676 -3.22 -1.54 32.12
CA SER A 676 -4.21 -0.43 32.15
C SER A 676 -5.61 -0.87 32.60
N SER A 677 -6.34 0.05 33.22
CA SER A 677 -7.72 -0.19 33.65
C SER A 677 -8.66 -0.38 32.46
N THR A 678 -8.41 0.27 31.31
CA THR A 678 -9.25 0.14 30.11
C THR A 678 -9.20 -1.27 29.53
N GLU A 679 -8.01 -1.81 29.29
CA GLU A 679 -7.85 -3.16 28.74
C GLU A 679 -8.28 -4.24 29.74
N GLN A 680 -8.03 -4.02 31.05
CA GLN A 680 -8.51 -4.93 32.09
C GLN A 680 -10.04 -4.96 32.15
N LEU A 681 -10.72 -3.82 32.01
CA LEU A 681 -12.19 -3.77 31.95
C LEU A 681 -12.73 -4.48 30.70
N LYS A 682 -12.09 -4.31 29.53
CA LYS A 682 -12.43 -5.07 28.32
C LYS A 682 -12.28 -6.58 28.51
N PHE A 683 -11.18 -7.01 29.13
CA PHE A 683 -10.94 -8.42 29.42
C PHE A 683 -11.98 -8.99 30.39
N LEU A 684 -12.27 -8.30 31.49
CA LEU A 684 -13.23 -8.75 32.49
C LEU A 684 -14.66 -8.84 31.92
N SER A 685 -15.04 -7.95 31.00
CA SER A 685 -16.36 -7.95 30.38
C SER A 685 -16.50 -8.98 29.25
N ARG A 686 -15.48 -9.14 28.40
CA ARG A 686 -15.53 -10.03 27.23
C ARG A 686 -15.11 -11.46 27.53
N VAL A 687 -14.06 -11.66 28.32
CA VAL A 687 -13.44 -12.98 28.56
C VAL A 687 -13.72 -13.44 29.99
N GLY A 688 -13.22 -12.71 30.98
CA GLY A 688 -13.30 -13.09 32.38
C GLY A 688 -12.56 -14.40 32.71
N ILE A 689 -13.03 -15.09 33.75
CA ILE A 689 -12.49 -16.40 34.18
C ILE A 689 -13.65 -17.33 34.56
N TYR A 690 -13.53 -18.61 34.25
CA TYR A 690 -14.45 -19.63 34.76
C TYR A 690 -13.99 -20.17 36.12
N GLY A 691 -14.90 -20.73 36.91
CA GLY A 691 -14.60 -21.35 38.20
C GLY A 691 -14.94 -20.47 39.42
N GLU A 692 -14.43 -20.86 40.59
CA GLU A 692 -14.70 -20.18 41.86
C GLU A 692 -14.11 -18.77 41.92
N LYS A 693 -12.99 -18.55 41.21
CA LYS A 693 -12.34 -17.24 41.05
C LYS A 693 -13.20 -16.20 40.33
N ASN A 694 -14.30 -16.60 39.67
CA ASN A 694 -15.21 -15.67 38.99
C ASN A 694 -15.82 -14.63 39.96
N LYS A 695 -15.93 -14.93 41.26
CA LYS A 695 -16.40 -13.99 42.30
C LYS A 695 -15.56 -12.70 42.38
N ILE A 696 -14.27 -12.79 42.02
CA ILE A 696 -13.33 -11.66 42.03
C ILE A 696 -13.67 -10.63 40.94
N ILE A 697 -14.26 -11.04 39.81
CA ILE A 697 -14.52 -10.18 38.67
C ILE A 697 -15.40 -8.99 39.05
N THR A 698 -16.51 -9.24 39.76
CA THR A 698 -17.46 -8.18 40.15
C THR A 698 -16.80 -7.12 41.03
N LEU A 699 -16.00 -7.56 42.01
CA LEU A 699 -15.30 -6.66 42.91
C LEU A 699 -14.19 -5.88 42.18
N LEU A 700 -13.41 -6.57 41.35
CA LEU A 700 -12.33 -5.96 40.58
C LEU A 700 -12.87 -4.93 39.58
N THR A 701 -13.97 -5.25 38.89
CA THR A 701 -14.62 -4.36 37.92
C THR A 701 -15.10 -3.07 38.59
N ARG A 702 -15.76 -3.17 39.76
CA ARG A 702 -16.19 -2.01 40.55
C ARG A 702 -15.00 -1.14 40.98
N THR A 703 -13.89 -1.78 41.33
CA THR A 703 -12.67 -1.08 41.76
C THR A 703 -11.96 -0.38 40.60
N LEU A 704 -11.81 -1.05 39.46
CA LEU A 704 -11.16 -0.50 38.26
C LEU A 704 -11.92 0.66 37.65
N LYS A 705 -13.27 0.68 37.73
CA LYS A 705 -14.08 1.83 37.31
C LYS A 705 -13.77 3.12 38.09
N LYS A 706 -13.24 3.01 39.31
CA LYS A 706 -12.80 4.17 40.13
C LYS A 706 -11.36 4.61 39.83
N VAL A 707 -10.62 3.85 39.02
CA VAL A 707 -9.23 4.15 38.67
C VAL A 707 -9.20 4.97 37.39
N SER A 708 -8.70 6.21 37.50
CA SER A 708 -8.41 7.03 36.31
C SER A 708 -7.43 6.29 35.40
N PRO A 709 -7.76 6.08 34.11
CA PRO A 709 -6.90 5.40 33.16
C PRO A 709 -5.50 6.01 33.12
N ASN A 710 -4.47 5.17 33.12
CA ASN A 710 -3.11 5.66 32.88
C ASN A 710 -2.94 5.89 31.36
N PRO A 711 -2.75 7.13 30.90
CA PRO A 711 -2.66 7.45 29.48
C PRO A 711 -1.39 6.90 28.79
N ASN A 712 -0.48 6.28 29.55
CA ASN A 712 0.87 5.94 29.08
C ASN A 712 1.02 4.61 28.31
N ASN A 713 -0.07 3.94 27.92
CA ASN A 713 0.00 2.65 27.20
C ASN A 713 -0.28 2.75 25.69
N ASP A 714 -1.21 3.60 25.27
CA ASP A 714 -1.54 3.87 23.85
C ASP A 714 -1.21 5.35 23.57
N ILE A 715 0.09 5.59 23.42
CA ILE A 715 0.67 6.92 23.26
C ILE A 715 1.03 7.13 21.78
N ILE A 716 0.68 8.29 21.24
CA ILE A 716 1.18 8.79 19.96
C ILE A 716 2.61 9.31 20.17
N PRO A 717 3.60 8.88 19.35
CA PRO A 717 5.01 9.24 19.50
C PRO A 717 5.23 10.74 19.66
N LYS A 718 6.25 11.12 20.45
CA LYS A 718 6.56 12.54 20.76
C LYS A 718 6.88 13.35 19.50
N GLU A 719 7.31 12.68 18.44
CA GLU A 719 7.61 13.24 17.13
C GLU A 719 6.38 13.94 16.51
N ALA A 720 5.16 13.56 16.90
CA ALA A 720 3.92 14.22 16.52
C ALA A 720 3.88 15.71 16.89
N TRP A 721 4.56 16.11 17.96
CA TRP A 721 4.68 17.52 18.34
C TRP A 721 5.33 18.36 17.25
N GLN A 722 6.41 17.86 16.66
CA GLN A 722 7.16 18.58 15.63
C GLN A 722 6.55 18.40 14.24
N ILE A 723 6.09 17.20 13.92
CA ILE A 723 5.62 16.88 12.56
C ILE A 723 4.24 17.46 12.28
N ILE A 724 3.36 17.53 13.29
CA ILE A 724 1.93 17.78 13.10
C ILE A 724 1.47 18.99 13.91
N ILE A 725 1.75 18.99 15.21
CA ILE A 725 1.17 20.00 16.11
C ILE A 725 1.84 21.37 15.91
N LYS A 726 3.16 21.43 15.80
CA LYS A 726 3.90 22.67 15.58
C LYS A 726 3.49 23.37 14.27
N PRO A 727 3.46 22.70 13.10
CA PRO A 727 2.97 23.31 11.86
C PRO A 727 1.50 23.75 11.94
N ALA A 728 0.64 22.94 12.55
CA ALA A 728 -0.77 23.30 12.71
C ALA A 728 -0.97 24.52 13.64
N LYS A 729 -0.15 24.63 14.68
CA LYS A 729 -0.11 25.79 15.58
C LYS A 729 0.36 27.04 14.85
N GLU A 730 1.45 26.95 14.09
CA GLU A 730 2.02 28.07 13.32
C GLU A 730 1.04 28.60 12.28
N LYS A 731 0.35 27.71 11.56
CA LYS A 731 -0.69 28.10 10.59
C LYS A 731 -1.85 28.91 11.20
N LEU A 732 -2.14 28.71 12.48
CA LEU A 732 -3.22 29.41 13.20
C LEU A 732 -2.71 30.58 14.07
N GLY A 733 -1.41 30.91 14.01
CA GLY A 733 -0.83 31.98 14.82
C GLY A 733 -0.83 31.72 16.33
N LEU A 734 -1.08 30.49 16.78
CA LEU A 734 -1.22 30.19 18.21
C LEU A 734 0.12 30.17 18.93
N SER A 735 0.14 30.63 20.18
CA SER A 735 1.25 30.48 21.10
C SER A 735 1.24 29.10 21.76
N TRP A 736 2.40 28.64 22.25
CA TRP A 736 2.47 27.39 23.01
C TRP A 736 1.71 27.46 24.34
N ARG A 737 1.52 28.66 24.91
CA ARG A 737 0.68 28.85 26.12
C ARG A 737 -0.78 28.55 25.82
N GLU A 738 -1.29 28.99 24.67
CA GLU A 738 -2.66 28.69 24.24
C GLU A 738 -2.84 27.21 23.95
N VAL A 739 -1.87 26.55 23.30
CA VAL A 739 -1.90 25.09 23.09
C VAL A 739 -1.94 24.33 24.44
N SER A 740 -1.19 24.77 25.45
CA SER A 740 -1.29 24.19 26.80
C SER A 740 -2.65 24.42 27.45
N LYS A 741 -3.27 25.58 27.23
CA LYS A 741 -4.63 25.90 27.70
C LYS A 741 -5.68 24.99 27.03
N ILE A 742 -5.57 24.79 25.72
CA ILE A 742 -6.42 23.87 24.93
C ILE A 742 -6.35 22.43 25.48
N LEU A 743 -5.14 21.99 25.88
CA LEU A 743 -4.91 20.68 26.49
C LEU A 743 -5.41 20.55 27.93
N ASN A 744 -5.81 21.66 28.55
CA ASN A 744 -6.09 21.78 29.98
C ASN A 744 -4.90 21.32 30.84
N THR A 745 -3.70 21.81 30.51
CA THR A 745 -2.46 21.53 31.23
C THR A 745 -1.72 22.83 31.53
N ALA A 746 -1.09 22.92 32.71
CA ALA A 746 -0.21 24.06 33.01
C ALA A 746 0.93 24.13 31.98
N TYR A 747 1.31 25.34 31.58
CA TYR A 747 2.43 25.52 30.66
C TYR A 747 3.75 25.13 31.36
N CYS A 748 4.41 24.09 30.86
CA CYS A 748 5.65 23.56 31.44
C CYS A 748 6.89 23.77 30.55
N GLY A 749 6.84 24.73 29.62
CA GLY A 749 7.92 24.97 28.66
C GLY A 749 8.20 23.74 27.77
N THR A 750 9.49 23.42 27.56
CA THR A 750 9.90 22.36 26.63
C THR A 750 9.69 20.93 27.15
N LYS A 751 9.35 20.74 28.43
CA LYS A 751 9.10 19.40 29.01
C LYS A 751 7.91 18.69 28.36
N LEU A 752 6.91 19.45 27.90
CA LEU A 752 5.71 18.92 27.26
C LEU A 752 6.05 18.10 26.00
N TYR A 753 7.06 18.54 25.24
CA TYR A 753 7.46 17.95 23.95
C TYR A 753 8.31 16.68 24.09
N LYS A 754 8.79 16.38 25.31
CA LYS A 754 9.62 15.19 25.56
C LYS A 754 8.78 13.92 25.74
N SER A 755 7.48 14.06 25.98
CA SER A 755 6.53 12.95 26.12
C SER A 755 5.57 12.88 24.94
N GLY A 756 5.21 11.66 24.55
CA GLY A 756 4.13 11.44 23.59
C GLY A 756 2.75 11.83 24.15
N LEU A 757 1.74 11.82 23.28
CA LEU A 757 0.40 12.28 23.58
C LEU A 757 -0.61 11.12 23.61
N SER A 758 -1.56 11.17 24.53
CA SER A 758 -2.71 10.26 24.45
C SER A 758 -3.67 10.69 23.34
N ARG A 759 -4.44 9.74 22.83
CA ARG A 759 -5.49 10.01 21.82
C ARG A 759 -6.52 11.03 22.31
N GLU A 760 -6.91 10.97 23.57
CA GLU A 760 -7.84 11.93 24.16
C GLU A 760 -7.26 13.35 24.14
N ARG A 761 -5.98 13.52 24.46
CA ARG A 761 -5.30 14.82 24.36
C ARG A 761 -5.24 15.31 22.92
N MET A 762 -5.01 14.42 21.96
CA MET A 762 -5.05 14.76 20.53
C MET A 762 -6.45 15.19 20.07
N LEU A 763 -7.52 14.52 20.53
CA LEU A 763 -8.89 14.93 20.23
C LEU A 763 -9.23 16.29 20.85
N ARG A 764 -8.76 16.58 22.06
CA ARG A 764 -8.90 17.91 22.67
C ARG A 764 -8.21 18.99 21.85
N LEU A 765 -6.98 18.74 21.39
CA LEU A 765 -6.26 19.66 20.49
C LEU A 765 -7.06 19.97 19.22
N TYR A 766 -7.70 18.95 18.64
CA TYR A 766 -8.53 19.12 17.46
C TYR A 766 -9.82 19.89 17.75
N ASN A 767 -10.62 19.44 18.73
CA ASN A 767 -11.93 20.00 19.06
C ASN A 767 -11.86 21.46 19.54
N ASN A 768 -10.79 21.81 20.26
CA ASN A 768 -10.69 23.08 20.98
C ASN A 768 -9.71 24.07 20.32
N GLY A 769 -9.27 23.87 19.07
CA GLY A 769 -8.54 24.92 18.35
C GLY A 769 -7.82 24.54 17.07
N LEU A 770 -6.98 23.50 17.07
CA LEU A 770 -6.06 23.28 15.94
C LEU A 770 -6.75 22.79 14.65
N LYS A 771 -7.95 22.18 14.76
CA LYS A 771 -8.81 21.73 13.65
C LYS A 771 -8.09 21.07 12.45
N ASN A 772 -6.92 20.48 12.67
CA ASN A 772 -6.12 19.86 11.62
C ASN A 772 -6.50 18.39 11.44
N ILE A 773 -6.79 17.98 10.20
CA ILE A 773 -7.29 16.63 9.88
C ILE A 773 -6.29 15.53 10.24
N ALA A 774 -4.99 15.81 10.20
CA ALA A 774 -3.94 14.85 10.57
C ALA A 774 -3.97 14.52 12.07
N ILE A 775 -4.34 15.50 12.91
CA ILE A 775 -4.52 15.28 14.36
C ILE A 775 -5.69 14.32 14.59
N THR A 776 -6.81 14.55 13.90
CA THR A 776 -8.01 13.71 13.99
C THR A 776 -7.74 12.29 13.48
N ASN A 777 -7.07 12.15 12.34
CA ASN A 777 -6.71 10.86 11.76
C ASN A 777 -5.83 10.03 12.72
N LEU A 778 -4.81 10.65 13.32
CA LEU A 778 -3.95 9.96 14.29
C LEU A 778 -4.68 9.61 15.58
N ALA A 779 -5.49 10.52 16.11
CA ALA A 779 -6.25 10.27 17.33
C ALA A 779 -7.22 9.09 17.16
N ASN A 780 -7.93 9.06 16.02
CA ASN A 780 -8.89 8.02 15.68
C ASN A 780 -8.26 6.82 14.98
N SER A 781 -6.93 6.72 14.89
CA SER A 781 -6.26 5.65 14.13
C SER A 781 -6.51 4.25 14.69
N ASP A 782 -6.44 3.26 13.79
CA ASP A 782 -6.59 1.83 14.11
C ASP A 782 -5.24 1.17 14.43
N ILE A 783 -4.17 1.98 14.54
CA ILE A 783 -2.80 1.52 14.82
C ILE A 783 -2.35 1.90 16.22
N LEU A 784 -1.57 1.03 16.85
CA LEU A 784 -0.86 1.24 18.10
C LEU A 784 0.61 1.51 17.79
N TRP A 785 1.19 2.51 18.42
CA TRP A 785 2.63 2.78 18.31
C TRP A 785 3.38 2.02 19.40
N ASP A 786 4.15 1.01 19.01
CA ASP A 786 4.92 0.19 19.94
C ASP A 786 6.41 0.45 19.80
N GLN A 787 7.12 0.42 20.93
CA GLN A 787 8.51 0.82 21.00
C GLN A 787 9.41 -0.37 20.64
N VAL A 788 10.38 -0.16 19.76
CA VAL A 788 11.44 -1.14 19.43
C VAL A 788 12.40 -1.23 20.62
N ILE A 789 12.56 -2.43 21.18
CA ILE A 789 13.46 -2.67 22.33
C ILE A 789 14.75 -3.38 21.93
N SER A 790 14.75 -4.07 20.80
CA SER A 790 15.92 -4.81 20.35
C SER A 790 15.87 -5.06 18.85
N ILE A 791 17.01 -4.89 18.19
CA ILE A 791 17.28 -5.34 16.81
C ILE A 791 18.56 -6.18 16.87
N LYS A 792 18.47 -7.47 16.54
CA LYS A 792 19.61 -8.40 16.63
C LYS A 792 19.85 -9.10 15.30
N LYS A 793 21.07 -9.05 14.79
CA LYS A 793 21.49 -9.87 13.64
C LYS A 793 21.48 -11.34 14.05
N ILE A 794 20.75 -12.19 13.32
CA ILE A 794 20.62 -13.63 13.63
C ILE A 794 21.58 -14.46 12.79
N GLY A 795 21.59 -14.23 11.47
CA GLY A 795 22.30 -15.10 10.53
C GLY A 795 21.78 -14.92 9.11
N SER A 796 22.01 -15.92 8.24
CA SER A 796 21.47 -15.96 6.88
C SER A 796 20.38 -17.02 6.77
N GLU A 797 19.20 -16.63 6.31
CA GLU A 797 18.05 -17.52 6.12
C GLU A 797 17.42 -17.27 4.74
N GLU A 798 16.69 -18.25 4.22
CA GLU A 798 15.85 -18.06 3.04
C GLU A 798 14.72 -17.07 3.34
N THR A 799 14.59 -16.08 2.47
CA THR A 799 13.64 -14.98 2.61
C THR A 799 12.57 -15.01 1.54
N TYR A 800 11.45 -14.38 1.84
CA TYR A 800 10.24 -14.40 1.06
C TYR A 800 9.68 -12.98 0.97
N ASP A 801 8.92 -12.74 -0.09
CA ASP A 801 8.31 -11.46 -0.38
C ASP A 801 6.89 -11.69 -0.93
N ALA A 802 6.03 -10.69 -0.77
CA ALA A 802 4.61 -10.77 -1.10
C ALA A 802 4.19 -9.62 -2.01
N THR A 803 3.29 -9.90 -2.95
CA THR A 803 2.61 -8.89 -3.74
C THR A 803 1.25 -8.60 -3.13
N VAL A 804 1.00 -7.34 -2.76
CA VAL A 804 -0.30 -6.83 -2.31
C VAL A 804 -0.90 -5.97 -3.43
N LYS A 805 -2.20 -6.16 -3.70
CA LYS A 805 -2.87 -5.60 -4.89
C LYS A 805 -2.95 -4.07 -4.90
N SER A 806 -3.23 -3.41 -3.78
CA SER A 806 -3.56 -1.97 -3.79
C SER A 806 -2.66 -1.10 -2.92
N ARG A 807 -2.52 -1.41 -1.62
CA ARG A 807 -1.87 -0.51 -0.65
C ARG A 807 -0.42 -0.86 -0.33
N HIS A 808 0.10 -1.92 -0.94
CA HIS A 808 1.52 -2.27 -0.84
C HIS A 808 2.02 -2.53 0.59
N ASN A 809 1.11 -2.85 1.52
CA ASN A 809 1.44 -3.16 2.90
C ASN A 809 0.42 -4.15 3.48
N PHE A 810 0.81 -4.85 4.54
CA PHE A 810 0.00 -5.87 5.19
C PHE A 810 0.43 -6.09 6.64
N ILE A 811 -0.36 -6.85 7.40
CA ILE A 811 -0.01 -7.27 8.77
C ILE A 811 0.71 -8.62 8.73
N ALA A 812 1.89 -8.67 9.35
CA ALA A 812 2.71 -9.86 9.53
C ALA A 812 3.19 -9.97 10.99
N ASN A 813 3.01 -11.12 11.64
CA ASN A 813 3.31 -11.31 13.07
C ASN A 813 2.73 -10.20 13.98
N ASP A 814 1.52 -9.72 13.66
CA ASP A 814 0.87 -8.59 14.33
C ASP A 814 1.67 -7.27 14.26
N ILE A 815 2.47 -7.06 13.20
CA ILE A 815 3.20 -5.82 12.90
C ILE A 815 2.85 -5.38 11.47
N ILE A 816 2.76 -4.06 11.23
CA ILE A 816 2.46 -3.51 9.90
C ILE A 816 3.76 -3.40 9.09
N VAL A 817 3.78 -4.06 7.94
CA VAL A 817 4.95 -4.22 7.04
C VAL A 817 4.62 -3.82 5.61
N HIS A 818 5.60 -3.31 4.87
CA HIS A 818 5.44 -2.95 3.45
C HIS A 818 5.82 -4.13 2.53
N ASN A 819 5.48 -4.02 1.25
CA ASN A 819 5.88 -4.95 0.19
C ASN A 819 6.77 -4.29 -0.88
N SER A 820 7.19 -5.01 -1.92
CA SER A 820 8.14 -4.47 -2.91
C SER A 820 7.54 -3.64 -4.07
N LEU A 821 8.38 -2.70 -4.55
CA LEU A 821 8.16 -1.62 -5.54
C LEU A 821 7.88 -2.05 -7.01
N GLU A 822 8.03 -3.33 -7.36
CA GLU A 822 8.29 -3.79 -8.74
C GLU A 822 7.06 -3.88 -9.68
N GLN A 823 5.90 -3.37 -9.29
CA GLN A 823 4.64 -3.76 -9.94
C GLN A 823 4.42 -3.09 -11.30
N ASP A 824 4.79 -1.81 -11.45
CA ASP A 824 4.21 -0.95 -12.48
C ASP A 824 4.93 -0.95 -13.84
N ALA A 825 6.22 -1.32 -13.89
CA ALA A 825 6.95 -1.49 -15.16
C ALA A 825 6.42 -2.69 -15.97
N ASP A 826 6.22 -2.50 -17.27
CA ASP A 826 5.80 -3.56 -18.19
C ASP A 826 6.99 -4.41 -18.66
N VAL A 827 8.14 -3.75 -18.85
CA VAL A 827 9.42 -4.37 -19.20
C VAL A 827 10.51 -3.90 -18.23
N VAL A 828 11.35 -4.82 -17.77
CA VAL A 828 12.53 -4.53 -16.95
C VAL A 828 13.76 -5.13 -17.60
N LEU A 829 14.71 -4.27 -17.95
CA LEU A 829 15.99 -4.60 -18.56
C LEU A 829 17.12 -4.35 -17.57
N PHE A 830 18.05 -5.29 -17.47
CA PHE A 830 19.31 -5.11 -16.74
C PHE A 830 20.50 -5.16 -17.67
N ILE A 831 21.54 -4.39 -17.37
CA ILE A 831 22.84 -4.52 -18.04
C ILE A 831 23.79 -5.28 -17.11
N TYR A 832 24.35 -6.39 -17.61
CA TYR A 832 25.40 -7.15 -16.94
C TYR A 832 26.66 -7.18 -17.80
N ARG A 833 27.80 -6.88 -17.19
CA ARG A 833 29.13 -6.96 -17.82
C ARG A 833 30.03 -7.83 -16.95
N LYS A 834 30.49 -8.95 -17.50
CA LYS A 834 31.28 -9.97 -16.78
C LYS A 834 32.61 -9.41 -16.25
N ILE A 835 33.29 -8.56 -17.03
CA ILE A 835 34.55 -7.92 -16.64
C ILE A 835 34.43 -7.05 -15.36
N MET A 836 33.24 -6.57 -15.03
CA MET A 836 33.01 -5.73 -13.87
C MET A 836 32.66 -6.53 -12.60
N ASP A 837 32.76 -7.86 -12.64
CA ASP A 837 32.50 -8.75 -11.50
C ASP A 837 33.78 -8.93 -10.65
N ARG A 838 33.72 -8.53 -9.38
CA ARG A 838 34.86 -8.65 -8.45
C ARG A 838 35.25 -10.09 -8.15
N GLY A 839 34.37 -11.06 -8.40
CA GLY A 839 34.62 -12.48 -8.18
C GLY A 839 35.45 -13.16 -9.28
N ILE A 840 35.68 -12.51 -10.42
CA ILE A 840 36.33 -13.10 -11.59
C ILE A 840 37.76 -12.57 -11.70
N LYS A 841 38.77 -13.44 -11.53
CA LYS A 841 40.20 -13.06 -11.58
C LYS A 841 40.77 -12.97 -13.00
N VAL A 842 40.19 -13.70 -13.96
CA VAL A 842 40.62 -13.73 -15.37
C VAL A 842 39.37 -13.79 -16.24
N CYS A 843 39.18 -12.79 -17.10
CA CYS A 843 38.13 -12.77 -18.12
C CYS A 843 38.80 -12.99 -19.49
N PRO A 844 38.35 -13.96 -20.31
CA PRO A 844 38.85 -14.13 -21.68
C PRO A 844 38.74 -12.83 -22.48
N GLU A 845 39.71 -12.55 -23.36
CA GLU A 845 39.74 -11.29 -24.11
C GLU A 845 38.47 -11.07 -24.96
N GLU A 846 37.95 -12.16 -25.52
CA GLU A 846 36.71 -12.18 -26.33
C GLU A 846 35.46 -11.75 -25.52
N GLU A 847 35.49 -11.87 -24.19
CA GLU A 847 34.35 -11.53 -23.32
C GLU A 847 34.51 -10.16 -22.63
N LYS A 848 35.66 -9.49 -22.76
CA LYS A 848 35.95 -8.21 -22.07
C LYS A 848 34.95 -7.11 -22.46
N ASN A 849 34.57 -7.08 -23.73
CA ASN A 849 33.67 -6.07 -24.31
C ASN A 849 32.23 -6.58 -24.47
N VAL A 850 31.91 -7.77 -23.96
CA VAL A 850 30.53 -8.30 -24.05
C VAL A 850 29.70 -7.76 -22.88
N ALA A 851 28.54 -7.20 -23.23
CA ALA A 851 27.53 -6.75 -22.28
C ALA A 851 26.22 -7.50 -22.55
N GLU A 852 25.70 -8.16 -21.52
CA GLU A 852 24.46 -8.93 -21.62
C GLU A 852 23.28 -8.09 -21.12
N ILE A 853 22.31 -7.87 -21.99
CA ILE A 853 21.04 -7.24 -21.66
C ILE A 853 20.07 -8.31 -21.17
N TYR A 854 19.83 -8.34 -19.87
CA TYR A 854 18.96 -9.31 -19.23
C TYR A 854 17.52 -8.79 -19.12
N ILE A 855 16.60 -9.42 -19.86
CA ILE A 855 15.17 -9.13 -19.82
C ILE A 855 14.56 -9.85 -18.62
N ALA A 856 14.53 -9.17 -17.47
CA ALA A 856 14.10 -9.78 -16.22
C ALA A 856 12.58 -9.84 -16.05
N LYS A 857 11.85 -8.90 -16.67
CA LYS A 857 10.39 -8.86 -16.69
C LYS A 857 9.92 -8.39 -18.07
N HIS A 858 8.90 -9.06 -18.59
CA HIS A 858 8.19 -8.62 -19.79
C HIS A 858 6.73 -9.10 -19.68
N ARG A 859 5.76 -8.18 -19.66
CA ARG A 859 4.33 -8.54 -19.48
C ARG A 859 3.70 -9.27 -20.66
N HIS A 860 4.20 -9.03 -21.87
CA HIS A 860 3.60 -9.48 -23.13
C HIS A 860 4.57 -10.29 -24.01
N GLY A 861 5.73 -10.67 -23.47
CA GLY A 861 6.80 -11.33 -24.22
C GLY A 861 7.72 -12.17 -23.33
N PRO A 862 8.83 -12.69 -23.88
CA PRO A 862 9.74 -13.57 -23.16
C PRO A 862 10.47 -12.83 -22.02
N ALA A 863 10.63 -13.51 -20.88
CA ALA A 863 11.39 -13.04 -19.73
C ALA A 863 12.41 -14.10 -19.30
N GLY A 864 13.48 -13.70 -18.62
CA GLY A 864 14.57 -14.60 -18.26
C GLY A 864 15.63 -14.78 -19.36
N VAL A 865 15.62 -13.93 -20.39
CA VAL A 865 16.51 -14.02 -21.56
C VAL A 865 17.66 -13.03 -21.43
N MET A 866 18.87 -13.46 -21.80
CA MET A 866 20.06 -12.60 -21.88
C MET A 866 20.42 -12.39 -23.35
N VAL A 867 20.51 -11.13 -23.77
CA VAL A 867 20.86 -10.74 -25.15
C VAL A 867 22.27 -10.15 -25.13
N PRO A 868 23.27 -10.80 -25.75
CA PRO A 868 24.63 -10.30 -25.77
C PRO A 868 24.77 -9.17 -26.80
N LEU A 869 25.39 -8.07 -26.37
CA LEU A 869 25.78 -6.92 -27.18
C LEU A 869 27.28 -6.64 -26.99
N TYR A 870 27.89 -5.94 -27.95
CA TYR A 870 29.25 -5.44 -27.83
C TYR A 870 29.23 -4.02 -27.24
N PHE A 871 30.05 -3.77 -26.22
CA PHE A 871 30.24 -2.44 -25.62
C PHE A 871 31.62 -1.88 -25.99
N ASP A 872 31.63 -0.75 -26.69
CA ASP A 872 32.83 -0.02 -27.09
C ASP A 872 33.16 1.02 -26.01
N GLU A 873 34.19 0.76 -25.18
CA GLU A 873 34.56 1.64 -24.06
C GLU A 873 35.07 3.01 -24.51
N GLU A 874 35.79 3.07 -25.64
CA GLU A 874 36.37 4.30 -26.17
C GLU A 874 35.30 5.28 -26.69
N LYS A 875 34.23 4.72 -27.25
CA LYS A 875 33.12 5.48 -27.83
C LYS A 875 31.91 5.55 -26.90
N ALA A 876 31.95 4.85 -25.77
CA ALA A 876 30.87 4.70 -24.82
C ALA A 876 29.51 4.36 -25.48
N SER A 877 29.50 3.39 -26.40
CA SER A 877 28.31 2.98 -27.19
C SER A 877 28.21 1.45 -27.33
N PHE A 878 27.01 0.97 -27.64
CA PHE A 878 26.71 -0.45 -27.85
C PHE A 878 26.57 -0.78 -29.35
N ARG A 879 26.93 -2.02 -29.74
CA ARG A 879 26.77 -2.56 -31.10
C ARG A 879 26.20 -3.98 -31.09
N ASN A 880 25.62 -4.39 -32.21
CA ASN A 880 25.20 -5.78 -32.43
C ASN A 880 26.42 -6.70 -32.39
N LEU A 881 26.33 -7.81 -31.65
CA LEU A 881 27.34 -8.84 -31.61
C LEU A 881 27.08 -9.84 -32.75
N THR A 882 27.45 -9.50 -33.98
CA THR A 882 27.34 -10.40 -35.12
C THR A 882 28.50 -11.39 -35.15
N ARG A 883 28.22 -12.67 -35.41
CA ARG A 883 29.21 -13.69 -35.78
C ARG A 883 29.56 -13.64 -37.28
N GLN A 884 29.22 -12.55 -37.95
CA GLN A 884 29.46 -12.28 -39.36
C GLN A 884 29.89 -10.83 -39.51
N GLU A 885 31.02 -10.66 -40.18
CA GLU A 885 31.59 -9.41 -40.65
C GLU A 885 30.50 -8.59 -41.36
N GLU A 886 30.18 -7.40 -40.85
CA GLU A 886 29.70 -6.32 -41.72
C GLU A 886 30.86 -5.33 -41.88
N PRO A 887 31.20 -4.97 -43.13
CA PRO A 887 32.38 -4.17 -43.41
C PRO A 887 32.13 -2.71 -43.03
N PHE A 888 33.06 -2.16 -42.24
CA PHE A 888 33.57 -0.79 -42.45
C PHE A 888 35.03 -0.70 -42.06
#